data_AF-A0A2V2CUA6-F1
#
_entry.id   AF-A0A2V2CUA6-F1
#
_cell.length_a   1.000
_cell.length_b   1.000
_cell.length_c   1.000
_cell.angle_alpha   90.00
_cell.angle_beta   90.00
_cell.angle_gamma   90.00
#
_symmetry.space_group_name_H-M   'P 1'
#
loop_
_entity.id
_entity.type
_entity.pdbx_description
1 polymer ?
#
loop_
_entity_poly.entity_id
_entity_poly.type
_entity_poly.pdbx_seq_one_letter_code
_entity_poly.pdbx_strand_id
1 'polypeptide(L)'
;MKRRNRIRAFIVCCFTAALLCKPALFPPAVKAQSELYEWLDAVSYTPEYDFSNTSLSFYAKEENISLSNRGFLLFDGNTLSVRKDASASIGGSSYLGDEYGLAGGTVSFDALVEPGSQLTAGVRCISPNADPYDKGIFFTFTDGAVILSIPSADYTLTLGGGVDLASAKKIEIRDSVDEIALLIEGAPYASVLYQENGSLRVVDAAGNSLGGLEETGVYAAGYWNIELERGESTVWIDNLKFHYTQISQALPEREQREVSYRNWVATDDLGRTTAMGSQTSAPKEQKYVGIFYFLCVTGAGIHVQDNTKIYLESGVDGLKNYLKQNGGEAYWAEPYFGYYRNTDTWVYRKHAYMLEAAGVDFVFLDISNSETFDEAHLALFDTWLQIRKEGGQTPQICFLTGDNEGRLESHMKRLLRTVYSEKNYSKYEELFFLWEGKPLIFGNTANLSDEMKQTLENFTVRGCWAWQDRDGYWSWLQEVKYNEETGEYYMDPGRDPDGNFEQLAVAMGHHPSTSKGRSFVKGVQPNNGKNDFEFSSDTARLGLGFASQFELAIELDPQVIMITGWNEWIAGLPRDPSYTHFANTDVDGYMYIDQFNPEFSRDGEPMKLRDGVGFGDNYYYQMVDYIRKFKGIESEELAGGQTAIDIHGELSQWDGVSPEFRDTIGDVEFRNEPSYDLEIRYINNSGRNDFDYAKVSQDDDFVYFLVKTVNPIVVSDGTDWMNLYIDLDQSHETGWEGYDYV
;
A
#
# COMPACT_ATOMS: atom_id res chain seq x y z
N MET A 1 -24.00 -54.51 4.37
CA MET A 1 -23.85 -53.97 5.74
C MET A 1 -22.37 -53.88 6.21
N LYS A 2 -21.41 -53.58 5.33
CA LYS A 2 -19.99 -53.33 5.64
C LYS A 2 -19.38 -52.29 4.69
N ARG A 3 -20.01 -51.11 4.57
CA ARG A 3 -19.52 -49.97 3.78
C ARG A 3 -19.96 -48.60 4.32
N ARG A 4 -20.26 -48.50 5.62
CA ARG A 4 -20.85 -47.30 6.25
C ARG A 4 -19.96 -46.55 7.26
N ASN A 5 -18.68 -46.92 7.42
CA ASN A 5 -17.79 -46.33 8.44
C ASN A 5 -16.53 -45.67 7.86
N ARG A 6 -16.60 -44.95 6.72
CA ARG A 6 -15.42 -44.24 6.18
C ARG A 6 -15.62 -42.77 5.80
N ILE A 7 -16.76 -42.16 6.11
CA ILE A 7 -17.00 -40.72 5.90
C ILE A 7 -17.23 -40.05 7.26
N ARG A 8 -16.32 -40.27 8.20
CA ARG A 8 -16.24 -39.54 9.47
C ARG A 8 -14.76 -39.33 9.75
N ALA A 9 -14.38 -38.06 9.87
CA ALA A 9 -13.03 -37.50 9.90
C ALA A 9 -12.47 -37.15 8.51
N PHE A 10 -11.97 -35.92 8.39
CA PHE A 10 -11.32 -35.29 7.24
C PHE A 10 -12.23 -34.63 6.20
N ILE A 11 -12.93 -33.58 6.63
CA ILE A 11 -13.11 -32.39 5.80
C ILE A 11 -12.54 -31.24 6.63
N VAL A 12 -11.29 -30.88 6.35
CA VAL A 12 -10.76 -29.56 6.67
C VAL A 12 -11.19 -28.71 5.48
N CYS A 13 -12.24 -27.91 5.62
CA CYS A 13 -12.54 -26.90 4.62
C CYS A 13 -11.44 -25.84 4.72
N CYS A 14 -10.55 -25.81 3.72
CA CYS A 14 -9.64 -24.70 3.53
C CYS A 14 -10.47 -23.51 3.07
N PHE A 15 -10.72 -22.55 3.97
CA PHE A 15 -11.00 -21.19 3.53
C PHE A 15 -9.66 -20.58 3.16
N THR A 16 -9.31 -20.64 1.88
CA THR A 16 -8.25 -19.79 1.35
C THR A 16 -8.89 -18.45 1.00
N ALA A 17 -8.50 -17.39 1.72
CA ALA A 17 -8.63 -16.04 1.19
C ALA A 17 -7.60 -15.90 0.05
N ALA A 18 -7.98 -16.29 -1.17
CA ALA A 18 -7.16 -16.04 -2.33
C ALA A 18 -7.24 -14.54 -2.68
N LEU A 19 -6.19 -13.79 -2.37
CA LEU A 19 -5.95 -12.45 -2.91
C LEU A 19 -5.48 -12.58 -4.36
N LEU A 20 -6.38 -13.04 -5.23
CA LEU A 20 -6.12 -13.10 -6.68
C LEU A 20 -6.68 -11.84 -7.35
N CYS A 21 -5.95 -10.73 -7.17
CA CYS A 21 -6.07 -9.62 -8.10
C CYS A 21 -5.31 -9.97 -9.38
N LYS A 22 -6.01 -10.09 -10.52
CA LYS A 22 -5.35 -10.01 -11.83
C LYS A 22 -4.43 -8.79 -11.83
N PRO A 23 -3.17 -8.88 -12.28
CA PRO A 23 -2.38 -7.71 -12.63
C PRO A 23 -2.97 -7.16 -13.93
N ALA A 24 -4.07 -6.42 -13.83
CA ALA A 24 -4.43 -5.53 -14.89
C ALA A 24 -3.36 -4.43 -14.90
N LEU A 25 -2.71 -4.26 -16.05
CA LEU A 25 -1.72 -3.21 -16.35
C LEU A 25 -2.32 -1.79 -16.31
N PHE A 26 -3.58 -1.68 -15.91
CA PHE A 26 -4.31 -0.50 -15.49
C PHE A 26 -5.23 -0.95 -14.36
N PRO A 27 -5.45 -0.19 -13.27
CA PRO A 27 -6.49 -0.56 -12.31
C PRO A 27 -7.79 -0.80 -13.10
N PRO A 28 -8.47 -1.95 -12.97
CA PRO A 28 -9.78 -2.09 -13.55
C PRO A 28 -10.66 -1.09 -12.79
N ALA A 29 -10.84 0.09 -13.38
CA ALA A 29 -12.15 0.60 -13.71
C ALA A 29 -13.21 0.19 -12.68
N VAL A 30 -13.06 0.70 -11.47
CA VAL A 30 -14.01 0.37 -10.41
C VAL A 30 -15.33 1.00 -10.82
N LYS A 31 -16.37 0.16 -10.92
CA LYS A 31 -17.75 0.63 -11.08
C LYS A 31 -18.00 1.76 -10.08
N ALA A 32 -18.26 2.96 -10.60
CA ALA A 32 -18.79 4.05 -9.81
C ALA A 32 -20.17 3.61 -9.32
N GLN A 33 -20.22 3.02 -8.13
CA GLN A 33 -21.48 2.92 -7.41
C GLN A 33 -21.77 4.35 -6.95
N SER A 34 -22.68 5.03 -7.64
CA SER A 34 -23.09 6.41 -7.39
C SER A 34 -23.88 6.58 -6.07
N GLU A 35 -23.58 5.76 -5.06
CA GLU A 35 -24.31 5.68 -3.81
C GLU A 35 -23.33 5.56 -2.65
N LEU A 36 -23.39 6.54 -1.74
CA LEU A 36 -22.81 6.41 -0.42
C LEU A 36 -23.47 5.24 0.30
N TYR A 37 -22.67 4.29 0.78
CA TYR A 37 -23.20 3.21 1.59
C TYR A 37 -23.79 3.76 2.89
N GLU A 38 -24.94 3.25 3.33
CA GLU A 38 -25.63 3.74 4.55
C GLU A 38 -24.78 3.66 5.83
N TRP A 39 -23.78 2.78 5.85
CA TRP A 39 -22.88 2.58 6.98
C TRP A 39 -21.65 3.51 6.96
N LEU A 40 -21.41 4.26 5.87
CA LEU A 40 -20.34 5.25 5.82
C LEU A 40 -20.72 6.51 6.59
N ASP A 41 -19.80 7.02 7.39
CA ASP A 41 -19.93 8.38 7.93
C ASP A 41 -19.50 9.37 6.85
N ALA A 42 -20.47 10.10 6.32
CA ALA A 42 -20.28 11.04 5.22
C ALA A 42 -20.84 12.41 5.61
N VAL A 43 -19.98 13.42 5.63
CA VAL A 43 -20.36 14.80 5.94
C VAL A 43 -20.14 15.68 4.73
N SER A 44 -21.22 16.26 4.23
CA SER A 44 -21.19 17.16 3.07
C SER A 44 -21.09 18.62 3.50
N TYR A 45 -20.29 19.37 2.75
CA TYR A 45 -20.03 20.78 2.97
C TYR A 45 -20.36 21.58 1.71
N THR A 46 -20.75 22.84 1.90
CA THR A 46 -20.99 23.75 0.77
C THR A 46 -20.43 25.14 1.03
N PRO A 47 -19.09 25.32 0.96
CA PRO A 47 -18.49 26.64 1.11
C PRO A 47 -18.97 27.62 0.03
N GLU A 48 -19.02 28.90 0.40
CA GLU A 48 -19.48 30.00 -0.46
C GLU A 48 -18.61 31.23 -0.24
N TYR A 49 -18.22 31.88 -1.35
CA TYR A 49 -17.33 33.04 -1.38
C TYR A 49 -17.90 34.09 -2.36
N ASP A 50 -18.34 35.22 -1.81
CA ASP A 50 -18.89 36.41 -2.51
C ASP A 50 -17.83 37.47 -2.83
N PHE A 51 -16.57 37.15 -2.54
CA PHE A 51 -15.41 38.03 -2.63
C PHE A 51 -15.56 39.44 -2.03
N SER A 52 -16.45 39.60 -1.03
CA SER A 52 -16.72 40.89 -0.38
C SER A 52 -15.53 41.43 0.44
N ASN A 53 -14.66 40.53 0.91
CA ASN A 53 -13.40 40.88 1.56
C ASN A 53 -12.33 41.18 0.49
N THR A 54 -11.59 42.28 0.63
CA THR A 54 -10.55 42.68 -0.33
C THR A 54 -9.14 42.18 0.05
N SER A 55 -9.01 41.48 1.18
CA SER A 55 -7.72 41.04 1.71
C SER A 55 -7.28 39.71 1.12
N LEU A 56 -6.23 39.71 0.29
CA LEU A 56 -5.58 38.46 -0.14
C LEU A 56 -5.16 37.58 1.05
N SER A 57 -4.71 38.19 2.15
CA SER A 57 -4.28 37.45 3.34
C SER A 57 -5.43 36.77 4.09
N PHE A 58 -6.68 37.19 3.85
CA PHE A 58 -7.87 36.51 4.35
C PHE A 58 -8.06 35.19 3.59
N TYR A 59 -8.23 35.24 2.26
CA TYR A 59 -8.43 34.04 1.45
C TYR A 59 -7.23 33.08 1.46
N ALA A 60 -6.01 33.61 1.57
CA ALA A 60 -4.81 32.76 1.67
C ALA A 60 -4.71 31.95 2.98
N LYS A 61 -5.61 32.17 3.94
CA LYS A 61 -5.73 31.42 5.20
C LYS A 61 -7.00 30.57 5.27
N GLU A 62 -7.88 30.67 4.28
CA GLU A 62 -9.09 29.86 4.23
C GLU A 62 -8.71 28.40 3.95
N GLU A 63 -9.29 27.48 4.72
CA GLU A 63 -8.90 26.06 4.66
C GLU A 63 -9.52 25.35 3.44
N ASN A 64 -10.69 25.79 2.98
CA ASN A 64 -11.42 25.12 1.88
C ASN A 64 -10.90 25.46 0.49
N ILE A 65 -10.09 26.51 0.34
CA ILE A 65 -9.59 26.98 -0.96
C ILE A 65 -8.07 27.04 -0.99
N SER A 66 -7.52 26.90 -2.19
CA SER A 66 -6.10 27.01 -2.47
C SER A 66 -5.88 28.03 -3.58
N LEU A 67 -4.82 28.83 -3.47
CA LEU A 67 -4.54 29.93 -4.39
C LEU A 67 -3.18 29.74 -5.05
N SER A 68 -3.16 29.70 -6.38
CA SER A 68 -1.93 29.71 -7.18
C SER A 68 -1.65 31.10 -7.73
N ASN A 69 -0.37 31.45 -7.88
CA ASN A 69 0.04 32.76 -8.41
C ASN A 69 -0.62 33.94 -7.69
N ARG A 70 -0.89 33.76 -6.39
CA ARG A 70 -1.77 34.59 -5.56
C ARG A 70 -1.40 36.08 -5.51
N GLY A 71 -0.14 36.43 -5.81
CA GLY A 71 0.31 37.82 -5.91
C GLY A 71 -0.30 38.60 -7.07
N PHE A 72 -0.88 37.91 -8.05
CA PHE A 72 -1.57 38.51 -9.20
C PHE A 72 -3.09 38.59 -9.04
N LEU A 73 -3.67 37.91 -8.04
CA LEU A 73 -5.10 37.99 -7.74
C LEU A 73 -5.49 39.38 -7.21
N LEU A 74 -6.66 39.85 -7.63
CA LEU A 74 -7.26 41.12 -7.25
C LEU A 74 -8.66 40.87 -6.69
N PHE A 75 -8.86 41.24 -5.43
CA PHE A 75 -10.15 41.20 -4.75
C PHE A 75 -10.69 42.62 -4.63
N ASP A 76 -11.74 42.96 -5.37
CA ASP A 76 -12.23 44.35 -5.49
C ASP A 76 -13.47 44.65 -4.64
N GLY A 77 -13.90 43.69 -3.83
CA GLY A 77 -14.97 43.82 -2.86
C GLY A 77 -16.32 43.31 -3.34
N ASN A 78 -16.40 42.72 -4.54
CA ASN A 78 -17.46 41.79 -4.98
C ASN A 78 -16.98 40.83 -6.09
N THR A 79 -15.74 40.93 -6.57
CA THR A 79 -15.25 40.01 -7.60
C THR A 79 -13.80 39.60 -7.32
N LEU A 80 -13.46 38.41 -7.81
CA LEU A 80 -12.10 37.95 -7.96
C LEU A 80 -11.68 38.12 -9.43
N SER A 81 -10.62 38.89 -9.66
CA SER A 81 -10.00 39.07 -10.97
C SER A 81 -8.48 38.89 -10.87
N VAL A 82 -7.79 39.06 -11.99
CA VAL A 82 -6.33 39.00 -12.06
C VAL A 82 -5.77 40.29 -12.66
N ARG A 83 -4.51 40.61 -12.33
CA ARG A 83 -3.77 41.72 -12.95
C ARG A 83 -3.71 41.55 -14.47
N LYS A 84 -3.64 42.69 -15.17
CA LYS A 84 -3.48 42.71 -16.63
C LYS A 84 -2.19 41.97 -17.03
N ASP A 85 -2.27 41.20 -18.12
CA ASP A 85 -1.18 40.41 -18.70
C ASP A 85 -0.62 39.36 -17.70
N ALA A 86 -1.50 38.76 -16.90
CA ALA A 86 -1.16 37.73 -15.91
C ALA A 86 -2.25 36.65 -15.80
N SER A 87 -1.86 35.49 -15.25
CA SER A 87 -2.76 34.42 -14.84
C SER A 87 -2.61 34.08 -13.36
N ALA A 88 -3.71 33.66 -12.75
CA ALA A 88 -3.76 33.14 -11.39
C ALA A 88 -5.01 32.30 -11.18
N SER A 89 -4.98 31.42 -10.18
CA SER A 89 -6.08 30.47 -9.98
C SER A 89 -6.56 30.39 -8.52
N ILE A 90 -7.80 29.97 -8.39
CA ILE A 90 -8.44 29.57 -7.13
C ILE A 90 -8.98 28.15 -7.31
N GLY A 91 -8.59 27.23 -6.43
CA GLY A 91 -9.05 25.85 -6.44
C GLY A 91 -9.54 25.40 -5.07
N GLY A 92 -10.10 24.19 -5.01
CA GLY A 92 -10.51 23.55 -3.78
C GLY A 92 -9.36 22.84 -3.08
N SER A 93 -9.25 22.99 -1.77
CA SER A 93 -8.35 22.16 -0.93
C SER A 93 -8.87 20.72 -0.75
N SER A 94 -10.10 20.45 -1.19
CA SER A 94 -10.76 19.14 -1.15
C SER A 94 -11.25 18.75 -2.54
N TYR A 95 -11.50 17.45 -2.72
CA TYR A 95 -12.05 16.92 -3.96
C TYR A 95 -13.43 17.53 -4.23
N LEU A 96 -13.81 17.64 -5.50
CA LEU A 96 -15.20 17.92 -5.85
C LEU A 96 -16.00 16.64 -5.63
N GLY A 97 -17.02 16.67 -4.76
CA GLY A 97 -17.64 15.44 -4.29
C GLY A 97 -16.80 14.79 -3.19
N ASP A 98 -16.65 13.47 -3.20
CA ASP A 98 -15.75 12.77 -2.27
C ASP A 98 -14.41 12.37 -2.92
N GLU A 99 -13.51 11.84 -2.10
CA GLU A 99 -12.16 11.52 -2.53
C GLU A 99 -12.03 10.12 -3.17
N TYR A 100 -13.05 9.27 -3.03
CA TYR A 100 -13.07 7.90 -3.52
C TYR A 100 -13.95 7.70 -4.75
N GLY A 101 -14.73 8.71 -5.17
CA GLY A 101 -15.64 8.62 -6.32
C GLY A 101 -16.91 7.83 -6.01
N LEU A 102 -17.50 8.04 -4.83
CA LEU A 102 -18.77 7.49 -4.38
C LEU A 102 -19.91 8.53 -4.37
N ALA A 103 -19.56 9.81 -4.21
CA ALA A 103 -20.46 10.93 -4.10
C ALA A 103 -20.02 12.08 -5.02
N GLY A 104 -20.95 12.54 -5.85
CA GLY A 104 -20.74 13.68 -6.73
C GLY A 104 -20.62 15.03 -6.01
N GLY A 105 -20.21 16.05 -6.76
CA GLY A 105 -20.12 17.42 -6.30
C GLY A 105 -20.47 18.44 -7.37
N THR A 106 -20.54 19.70 -6.96
CA THR A 106 -20.88 20.82 -7.86
C THR A 106 -19.96 21.99 -7.58
N VAL A 107 -19.48 22.67 -8.60
CA VAL A 107 -18.83 23.99 -8.47
C VAL A 107 -19.60 24.98 -9.34
N SER A 108 -19.97 26.11 -8.77
CA SER A 108 -20.73 27.16 -9.46
C SER A 108 -20.19 28.53 -9.12
N PHE A 109 -20.23 29.44 -10.08
CA PHE A 109 -19.77 30.82 -9.93
C PHE A 109 -20.39 31.67 -11.03
N ASP A 110 -20.52 32.97 -10.78
CA ASP A 110 -20.79 33.94 -11.82
C ASP A 110 -19.48 34.32 -12.50
N ALA A 111 -19.48 34.46 -13.82
CA ALA A 111 -18.29 34.80 -14.59
C ALA A 111 -18.59 35.83 -15.66
N LEU A 112 -17.59 36.67 -15.93
CA LEU A 112 -17.54 37.55 -17.09
C LEU A 112 -16.16 37.42 -17.74
N VAL A 113 -16.14 37.19 -19.05
CA VAL A 113 -14.95 37.01 -19.88
C VAL A 113 -15.08 37.92 -21.10
N GLU A 114 -14.31 39.02 -21.14
CA GLU A 114 -14.27 39.93 -22.28
C GLU A 114 -13.26 39.48 -23.35
N PRO A 115 -13.39 39.99 -24.60
CA PRO A 115 -12.47 39.66 -25.68
C PRO A 115 -11.00 39.84 -25.30
N GLY A 116 -10.19 38.83 -25.60
CA GLY A 116 -8.76 38.79 -25.27
C GLY A 116 -8.43 38.35 -23.84
N SER A 117 -9.41 37.92 -23.04
CA SER A 117 -9.19 37.22 -21.77
C SER A 117 -9.76 35.80 -21.83
N GLN A 118 -9.39 34.94 -20.88
CA GLN A 118 -9.91 33.58 -20.78
C GLN A 118 -10.11 33.15 -19.32
N LEU A 119 -11.02 32.19 -19.13
CA LEU A 119 -11.25 31.51 -17.86
C LEU A 119 -11.20 30.01 -18.11
N THR A 120 -10.47 29.26 -17.28
CA THR A 120 -10.41 27.79 -17.39
C THR A 120 -10.86 27.16 -16.08
N ALA A 121 -11.95 26.40 -16.12
CA ALA A 121 -12.46 25.65 -14.97
C ALA A 121 -12.13 24.15 -15.13
N GLY A 122 -11.30 23.62 -14.25
CA GLY A 122 -10.91 22.22 -14.18
C GLY A 122 -11.66 21.46 -13.09
N VAL A 123 -12.04 20.22 -13.37
CA VAL A 123 -12.53 19.22 -12.41
C VAL A 123 -11.74 17.92 -12.56
N ARG A 124 -11.80 17.07 -11.54
CA ARG A 124 -11.00 15.83 -11.45
C ARG A 124 -9.50 16.07 -11.59
N CYS A 125 -9.05 17.22 -11.11
CA CYS A 125 -7.66 17.61 -11.09
C CYS A 125 -6.88 16.75 -10.10
N ILE A 126 -5.64 16.41 -10.43
CA ILE A 126 -4.77 15.59 -9.56
C ILE A 126 -4.27 16.33 -8.30
N SER A 127 -4.28 17.67 -8.31
CA SER A 127 -3.85 18.50 -7.17
C SER A 127 -4.71 19.76 -6.98
N PRO A 128 -4.73 20.36 -5.77
CA PRO A 128 -5.53 21.55 -5.44
C PRO A 128 -5.22 22.81 -6.26
N ASN A 129 -3.98 22.93 -6.77
CA ASN A 129 -3.49 24.06 -7.55
C ASN A 129 -2.86 23.58 -8.86
N ALA A 130 -3.42 22.54 -9.48
CA ALA A 130 -2.85 21.99 -10.70
C ALA A 130 -2.57 23.11 -11.71
N ASP A 131 -1.31 23.23 -12.12
CA ASP A 131 -0.95 23.90 -13.37
C ASP A 131 -1.78 23.19 -14.45
N PRO A 132 -2.54 23.89 -15.32
CA PRO A 132 -3.56 23.32 -16.21
C PRO A 132 -3.17 22.20 -17.19
N TYR A 133 -2.08 21.44 -16.98
CA TYR A 133 -1.51 20.52 -17.98
C TYR A 133 -1.20 19.09 -17.51
N ASP A 134 -1.35 18.73 -16.23
CA ASP A 134 -0.92 17.39 -15.78
C ASP A 134 -2.01 16.32 -15.93
N LYS A 135 -3.13 16.39 -15.19
CA LYS A 135 -4.30 15.47 -15.30
C LYS A 135 -5.59 16.12 -14.80
N GLY A 136 -6.65 16.06 -15.59
CA GLY A 136 -7.99 16.58 -15.26
C GLY A 136 -8.87 16.80 -16.50
N ILE A 137 -10.09 17.32 -16.27
CA ILE A 137 -11.04 17.71 -17.33
C ILE A 137 -11.30 19.21 -17.22
N PHE A 138 -10.99 19.94 -18.28
CA PHE A 138 -10.97 21.40 -18.26
C PHE A 138 -11.94 21.99 -19.28
N PHE A 139 -12.71 22.98 -18.83
CA PHE A 139 -13.58 23.82 -19.65
C PHE A 139 -12.96 25.21 -19.75
N THR A 140 -12.44 25.55 -20.92
CA THR A 140 -11.90 26.87 -21.22
C THR A 140 -12.95 27.72 -21.92
N PHE A 141 -13.22 28.88 -21.32
CA PHE A 141 -14.18 29.86 -21.75
C PHE A 141 -13.45 31.06 -22.36
N THR A 142 -13.81 31.38 -23.60
CA THR A 142 -13.29 32.54 -24.35
C THR A 142 -14.47 33.33 -24.91
N ASP A 143 -14.20 34.49 -25.51
CA ASP A 143 -15.22 35.23 -26.28
C ASP A 143 -15.71 34.39 -27.47
N GLY A 144 -16.90 33.80 -27.31
CA GLY A 144 -17.62 33.10 -28.36
C GLY A 144 -17.43 31.58 -28.44
N ALA A 145 -16.59 30.96 -27.60
CA ALA A 145 -16.38 29.51 -27.60
C ALA A 145 -16.13 28.93 -26.20
N VAL A 146 -16.63 27.69 -26.02
CA VAL A 146 -16.28 26.83 -24.89
C VAL A 146 -15.51 25.62 -25.42
N ILE A 147 -14.33 25.39 -24.87
CA ILE A 147 -13.40 24.34 -25.29
C ILE A 147 -13.23 23.37 -24.12
N LEU A 148 -13.43 22.08 -24.40
CA LEU A 148 -13.06 20.99 -23.51
C LEU A 148 -11.62 20.58 -23.80
N SER A 149 -10.78 20.41 -22.78
CA SER A 149 -9.46 19.79 -22.92
C SER A 149 -9.21 18.73 -21.84
N ILE A 150 -8.43 17.71 -22.23
CA ILE A 150 -7.97 16.62 -21.38
C ILE A 150 -6.48 16.44 -21.68
N PRO A 151 -5.61 17.16 -20.95
CA PRO A 151 -4.18 17.22 -21.25
C PRO A 151 -3.49 15.85 -21.27
N SER A 152 -3.85 14.97 -20.34
CA SER A 152 -3.29 13.61 -20.22
C SER A 152 -3.50 12.71 -21.43
N ALA A 153 -4.42 13.08 -22.33
CA ALA A 153 -4.72 12.37 -23.58
C ALA A 153 -4.46 13.21 -24.83
N ASP A 154 -3.82 14.40 -24.69
CA ASP A 154 -3.64 15.38 -25.78
C ASP A 154 -4.95 15.64 -26.56
N TYR A 155 -6.06 15.77 -25.82
CA TYR A 155 -7.39 15.88 -26.40
C TYR A 155 -7.99 17.27 -26.19
N THR A 156 -8.57 17.82 -27.26
CA THR A 156 -9.28 19.10 -27.24
C THR A 156 -10.51 19.03 -28.14
N LEU A 157 -11.64 19.58 -27.68
CA LEU A 157 -12.91 19.58 -28.40
C LEU A 157 -13.67 20.90 -28.16
N THR A 158 -14.05 21.60 -29.24
CA THR A 158 -14.95 22.74 -29.12
C THR A 158 -16.39 22.25 -28.89
N LEU A 159 -16.97 22.58 -27.74
CA LEU A 159 -18.31 22.13 -27.35
C LEU A 159 -19.43 22.89 -28.06
N GLY A 160 -19.14 24.13 -28.46
CA GLY A 160 -20.07 25.00 -29.16
C GLY A 160 -19.61 26.45 -29.12
N GLY A 161 -20.43 27.34 -29.69
CA GLY A 161 -20.23 28.79 -29.63
C GLY A 161 -21.51 29.53 -29.28
N GLY A 162 -21.44 30.85 -29.20
CA GLY A 162 -22.61 31.71 -28.97
C GLY A 162 -23.01 31.90 -27.50
N VAL A 163 -22.16 31.49 -26.56
CA VAL A 163 -22.26 31.95 -25.17
C VAL A 163 -21.69 33.36 -25.10
N ASP A 164 -22.53 34.35 -24.81
CA ASP A 164 -22.06 35.71 -24.50
C ASP A 164 -21.59 35.76 -23.05
N LEU A 165 -20.28 35.68 -22.85
CA LEU A 165 -19.63 35.87 -21.55
C LEU A 165 -19.10 37.29 -21.35
N ALA A 166 -19.27 38.19 -22.33
CA ALA A 166 -19.02 39.62 -22.12
C ALA A 166 -20.12 40.25 -21.22
N SER A 167 -21.25 39.55 -21.06
CA SER A 167 -22.19 39.76 -19.95
C SER A 167 -22.01 38.68 -18.88
N ALA A 168 -22.20 39.05 -17.61
CA ALA A 168 -22.10 38.12 -16.49
C ALA A 168 -23.08 36.93 -16.68
N LYS A 169 -22.56 35.71 -16.52
CA LYS A 169 -23.33 34.46 -16.57
C LYS A 169 -23.01 33.58 -15.38
N LYS A 170 -24.02 32.89 -14.86
CA LYS A 170 -23.82 31.79 -13.92
C LYS A 170 -23.30 30.56 -14.67
N ILE A 171 -22.14 30.08 -14.28
CA ILE A 171 -21.54 28.82 -14.72
C ILE A 171 -21.67 27.81 -13.58
N GLU A 172 -22.01 26.57 -13.92
CA GLU A 172 -22.11 25.47 -12.96
C GLU A 172 -21.61 24.18 -13.60
N ILE A 173 -20.68 23.51 -12.94
CA ILE A 173 -20.18 22.18 -13.31
C ILE A 173 -20.66 21.21 -12.25
N ARG A 174 -21.41 20.18 -12.66
CA ARG A 174 -21.87 19.09 -11.79
C ARG A 174 -21.13 17.83 -12.16
N ASP A 175 -20.43 17.22 -11.22
CA ASP A 175 -19.81 15.91 -11.37
C ASP A 175 -20.61 14.90 -10.56
N SER A 176 -21.35 14.01 -11.21
CA SER A 176 -22.08 12.89 -10.58
C SER A 176 -21.28 11.59 -10.57
N VAL A 177 -19.96 11.66 -10.75
CA VAL A 177 -19.03 10.52 -10.92
C VAL A 177 -19.14 9.84 -12.29
N ASP A 178 -20.34 9.60 -12.81
CA ASP A 178 -20.58 9.03 -14.14
C ASP A 178 -20.85 10.08 -15.23
N GLU A 179 -21.24 11.30 -14.84
CA GLU A 179 -21.50 12.41 -15.75
C GLU A 179 -20.93 13.71 -15.19
N ILE A 180 -20.22 14.46 -16.03
CA ILE A 180 -19.77 15.82 -15.74
C ILE A 180 -20.58 16.76 -16.64
N ALA A 181 -21.62 17.38 -16.08
CA ALA A 181 -22.50 18.28 -16.79
C ALA A 181 -22.07 19.75 -16.60
N LEU A 182 -21.84 20.44 -17.71
CA LEU A 182 -21.65 21.90 -17.75
C LEU A 182 -23.00 22.58 -18.00
N LEU A 183 -23.40 23.46 -17.09
CA LEU A 183 -24.60 24.27 -17.17
C LEU A 183 -24.24 25.76 -17.25
N ILE A 184 -24.99 26.50 -18.06
CA ILE A 184 -24.88 27.95 -18.20
C ILE A 184 -26.27 28.56 -17.99
N GLU A 185 -26.40 29.51 -17.07
CA GLU A 185 -27.70 30.09 -16.65
C GLU A 185 -28.70 29.02 -16.20
N GLY A 186 -28.19 27.92 -15.62
CA GLY A 186 -28.99 26.77 -15.18
C GLY A 186 -29.49 25.85 -16.29
N ALA A 187 -29.16 26.11 -17.56
CA ALA A 187 -29.48 25.22 -18.68
C ALA A 187 -28.28 24.32 -19.03
N PRO A 188 -28.48 23.01 -19.31
CA PRO A 188 -27.43 22.14 -19.81
C PRO A 188 -26.80 22.69 -21.10
N TYR A 189 -25.48 22.71 -21.14
CA TYR A 189 -24.70 23.14 -22.31
C TYR A 189 -24.04 21.95 -23.01
N ALA A 190 -23.32 21.12 -22.23
CA ALA A 190 -22.69 19.89 -22.68
C ALA A 190 -22.43 18.98 -21.48
N SER A 191 -22.28 17.68 -21.74
CA SER A 191 -21.91 16.69 -20.71
C SER A 191 -20.76 15.81 -21.17
N VAL A 192 -19.89 15.46 -20.23
CA VAL A 192 -18.87 14.42 -20.40
C VAL A 192 -19.35 13.18 -19.66
N LEU A 193 -19.74 12.16 -20.41
CA LEU A 193 -20.17 10.86 -19.89
C LEU A 193 -18.92 10.02 -19.64
N TYR A 194 -18.65 9.70 -18.38
CA TYR A 194 -17.48 8.95 -17.94
C TYR A 194 -17.88 7.49 -17.69
N GLN A 195 -17.17 6.56 -18.32
CA GLN A 195 -17.42 5.12 -18.18
C GLN A 195 -16.42 4.50 -17.21
N GLU A 196 -16.79 3.33 -16.65
CA GLU A 196 -15.96 2.61 -15.68
C GLU A 196 -14.56 2.35 -16.24
N ASN A 197 -14.44 1.93 -17.51
CA ASN A 197 -13.17 1.64 -18.17
C ASN A 197 -12.25 2.86 -18.39
N GLY A 198 -12.63 4.04 -17.88
CA GLY A 198 -11.90 5.29 -18.06
C GLY A 198 -12.09 5.93 -19.42
N SER A 199 -12.94 5.36 -20.29
CA SER A 199 -13.37 5.99 -21.54
C SER A 199 -14.35 7.12 -21.25
N LEU A 200 -14.42 8.08 -22.16
CA LEU A 200 -15.45 9.11 -22.09
C LEU A 200 -16.11 9.40 -23.43
N ARG A 201 -17.31 9.94 -23.34
CA ARG A 201 -18.08 10.43 -24.46
C ARG A 201 -18.60 11.82 -24.15
N VAL A 202 -18.43 12.73 -25.09
CA VAL A 202 -18.89 14.11 -24.96
C VAL A 202 -20.17 14.27 -25.76
N VAL A 203 -21.20 14.85 -25.14
CA VAL A 203 -22.50 15.11 -25.76
C VAL A 203 -22.92 16.57 -25.61
N ASP A 204 -23.68 17.08 -26.58
CA ASP A 204 -24.33 18.39 -26.47
C ASP A 204 -25.57 18.34 -25.56
N ALA A 205 -26.19 19.50 -25.32
CA ALA A 205 -27.42 19.62 -24.53
C ALA A 205 -28.61 18.78 -25.04
N ALA A 206 -28.59 18.34 -26.29
CA ALA A 206 -29.62 17.47 -26.88
C ALA A 206 -29.22 15.97 -26.85
N GLY A 207 -28.05 15.64 -26.30
CA GLY A 207 -27.52 14.27 -26.23
C GLY A 207 -26.83 13.79 -27.51
N ASN A 208 -26.59 14.67 -28.49
CA ASN A 208 -25.86 14.30 -29.70
C ASN A 208 -24.36 14.18 -29.37
N SER A 209 -23.70 13.17 -29.94
CA SER A 209 -22.26 12.98 -29.72
C SER A 209 -21.44 14.10 -30.36
N LEU A 210 -20.55 14.70 -29.59
CA LEU A 210 -19.55 15.67 -30.06
C LEU A 210 -18.16 15.04 -30.21
N GLY A 211 -17.84 14.04 -29.39
CA GLY A 211 -16.55 13.34 -29.41
C GLY A 211 -16.45 12.28 -28.32
N GLY A 212 -15.26 11.69 -28.16
CA GLY A 212 -14.97 10.70 -27.12
C GLY A 212 -13.52 10.20 -27.17
N LEU A 213 -13.12 9.50 -26.11
CA LEU A 213 -11.80 8.88 -25.93
C LEU A 213 -11.99 7.50 -25.29
N GLU A 214 -11.21 6.52 -25.73
CA GLU A 214 -11.22 5.17 -25.14
C GLU A 214 -10.34 5.07 -23.88
N GLU A 215 -9.28 5.90 -23.77
CA GLU A 215 -8.39 5.98 -22.62
C GLU A 215 -8.08 7.45 -22.30
N THR A 216 -8.27 7.87 -21.06
CA THR A 216 -8.18 9.28 -20.66
C THR A 216 -7.07 9.55 -19.66
N GLY A 217 -6.72 8.56 -18.83
CA GLY A 217 -5.80 8.72 -17.71
C GLY A 217 -6.33 9.62 -16.58
N VAL A 218 -7.59 10.06 -16.64
CA VAL A 218 -8.25 10.87 -15.61
C VAL A 218 -8.96 9.95 -14.62
N TYR A 219 -8.80 10.23 -13.32
CA TYR A 219 -9.41 9.47 -12.24
C TYR A 219 -10.92 9.73 -12.10
N ALA A 220 -11.63 8.86 -11.39
CA ALA A 220 -13.08 9.01 -11.15
C ALA A 220 -13.42 10.17 -10.20
N ALA A 221 -12.45 10.62 -9.39
CA ALA A 221 -12.58 11.73 -8.46
C ALA A 221 -11.31 12.59 -8.46
N GLY A 222 -11.43 13.87 -8.11
CA GLY A 222 -10.28 14.77 -8.00
C GLY A 222 -10.65 16.16 -7.50
N TYR A 223 -9.63 17.01 -7.40
CA TYR A 223 -9.78 18.43 -7.06
C TYR A 223 -10.46 19.22 -8.19
N TRP A 224 -10.74 20.49 -7.92
CA TRP A 224 -11.23 21.46 -8.90
C TRP A 224 -10.42 22.74 -8.81
N ASN A 225 -10.31 23.46 -9.94
CA ASN A 225 -9.54 24.70 -10.04
C ASN A 225 -10.18 25.65 -11.06
N ILE A 226 -10.12 26.96 -10.82
CA ILE A 226 -10.55 27.99 -11.75
C ILE A 226 -9.37 28.94 -11.97
N GLU A 227 -8.82 28.92 -13.17
CA GLU A 227 -7.78 29.85 -13.60
C GLU A 227 -8.41 31.04 -14.35
N LEU A 228 -7.96 32.24 -14.00
CA LEU A 228 -8.28 33.48 -14.68
C LEU A 228 -7.02 33.96 -15.40
N GLU A 229 -7.13 34.24 -16.70
CA GLU A 229 -6.07 34.88 -17.46
C GLU A 229 -6.62 36.14 -18.14
N ARG A 230 -6.00 37.27 -17.81
CA ARG A 230 -6.43 38.58 -18.30
C ARG A 230 -5.45 39.10 -19.34
N GLY A 231 -5.89 39.20 -20.59
CA GLY A 231 -5.17 39.93 -21.63
C GLY A 231 -5.58 41.41 -21.68
N GLU A 232 -6.12 41.84 -22.81
CA GLU A 232 -6.39 43.28 -23.05
C GLU A 232 -7.57 43.83 -22.22
N SER A 233 -8.55 42.99 -21.90
CA SER A 233 -9.85 43.37 -21.32
C SER A 233 -10.03 42.82 -19.90
N THR A 234 -11.25 42.53 -19.46
CA THR A 234 -11.58 42.09 -18.09
C THR A 234 -11.97 40.61 -18.06
N VAL A 235 -11.54 39.92 -17.01
CA VAL A 235 -12.08 38.63 -16.58
C VAL A 235 -12.26 38.65 -15.07
N TRP A 236 -13.40 38.16 -14.59
CA TRP A 236 -13.66 38.01 -13.16
C TRP A 236 -14.64 36.89 -12.87
N ILE A 237 -14.61 36.42 -11.62
CA ILE A 237 -15.65 35.56 -11.04
C ILE A 237 -16.24 36.17 -9.76
N ASP A 238 -17.46 35.79 -9.45
CA ASP A 238 -18.18 36.11 -8.20
C ASP A 238 -19.05 34.91 -7.75
N ASN A 239 -19.58 34.95 -6.53
CA ASN A 239 -20.53 33.97 -5.98
C ASN A 239 -20.05 32.52 -6.11
N LEU A 240 -18.76 32.29 -5.83
CA LEU A 240 -18.15 30.98 -5.90
C LEU A 240 -18.73 30.09 -4.81
N LYS A 241 -19.30 28.96 -5.22
CA LYS A 241 -19.89 27.96 -4.35
C LYS A 241 -19.50 26.58 -4.83
N PHE A 242 -19.11 25.71 -3.92
CA PHE A 242 -18.77 24.33 -4.27
C PHE A 242 -19.21 23.33 -3.22
N HIS A 243 -19.36 22.07 -3.63
CA HIS A 243 -19.81 20.97 -2.78
C HIS A 243 -18.76 19.87 -2.73
N TYR A 244 -18.42 19.45 -1.52
CA TYR A 244 -17.58 18.29 -1.27
C TYR A 244 -18.13 17.47 -0.10
N THR A 245 -17.78 16.18 -0.06
CA THR A 245 -18.17 15.23 0.96
C THR A 245 -16.92 14.60 1.55
N GLN A 246 -16.77 14.66 2.86
CA GLN A 246 -15.73 13.93 3.57
C GLN A 246 -16.30 12.57 3.99
N ILE A 247 -15.58 11.51 3.66
CA ILE A 247 -15.92 10.14 4.05
C ILE A 247 -14.95 9.68 5.14
N SER A 248 -15.49 9.12 6.21
CA SER A 248 -14.72 8.47 7.27
C SER A 248 -15.12 7.01 7.36
N GLN A 249 -14.12 6.11 7.35
CA GLN A 249 -14.28 4.68 7.65
C GLN A 249 -13.74 4.32 9.04
N ALA A 250 -13.48 5.32 9.90
CA ALA A 250 -12.98 5.08 11.24
C ALA A 250 -13.95 4.16 12.00
N LEU A 251 -13.44 3.02 12.43
CA LEU A 251 -14.23 2.12 13.26
C LEU A 251 -14.27 2.67 14.70
N PRO A 252 -15.39 2.50 15.41
CA PRO A 252 -15.44 2.87 16.83
C PRO A 252 -14.45 2.02 17.62
N GLU A 253 -14.03 2.53 18.78
CA GLU A 253 -13.23 1.73 19.72
C GLU A 253 -13.96 0.44 20.09
N ARG A 254 -13.23 -0.67 20.10
CA ARG A 254 -13.77 -2.03 20.34
C ARG A 254 -12.85 -2.81 21.25
N GLU A 255 -13.41 -3.82 21.89
CA GLU A 255 -12.59 -4.79 22.62
C GLU A 255 -11.69 -5.55 21.63
N GLN A 256 -10.51 -5.94 22.10
CA GLN A 256 -9.60 -6.76 21.31
C GLN A 256 -10.29 -8.05 20.87
N ARG A 257 -10.29 -8.29 19.56
CA ARG A 257 -10.88 -9.47 18.94
C ARG A 257 -9.79 -10.22 18.19
N GLU A 258 -9.20 -11.18 18.88
CA GLU A 258 -8.16 -12.02 18.30
C GLU A 258 -8.71 -12.88 17.15
N VAL A 259 -7.97 -12.87 16.03
CA VAL A 259 -8.18 -13.75 14.88
C VAL A 259 -7.31 -14.98 15.07
N SER A 260 -7.93 -16.15 15.23
CA SER A 260 -7.18 -17.39 15.36
C SER A 260 -6.83 -17.95 13.98
N TYR A 261 -5.54 -17.93 13.65
CA TYR A 261 -5.01 -18.47 12.39
C TYR A 261 -4.76 -19.99 12.44
N ARG A 262 -5.12 -20.69 13.53
CA ARG A 262 -4.85 -22.14 13.72
C ARG A 262 -5.56 -23.04 12.70
N ASN A 263 -6.64 -22.56 12.11
CA ASN A 263 -7.41 -23.26 11.09
C ASN A 263 -7.13 -22.75 9.67
N TRP A 264 -6.28 -21.73 9.51
CA TRP A 264 -5.96 -21.13 8.21
C TRP A 264 -4.85 -21.92 7.53
N VAL A 265 -5.15 -22.43 6.34
CA VAL A 265 -4.25 -23.18 5.47
C VAL A 265 -4.00 -22.34 4.22
N ALA A 266 -2.76 -22.34 3.75
CA ALA A 266 -2.41 -21.76 2.46
C ALA A 266 -1.47 -22.70 1.72
N THR A 267 -1.63 -22.75 0.39
CA THR A 267 -0.72 -23.43 -0.53
C THR A 267 -0.27 -22.41 -1.55
N ASP A 268 1.03 -22.26 -1.73
CA ASP A 268 1.60 -21.33 -2.71
C ASP A 268 1.69 -21.92 -4.13
N ASP A 269 2.11 -21.11 -5.10
CA ASP A 269 2.25 -21.49 -6.53
C ASP A 269 3.25 -22.64 -6.78
N LEU A 270 4.04 -23.03 -5.77
CA LEU A 270 4.95 -24.16 -5.83
C LEU A 270 4.36 -25.44 -5.22
N GLY A 271 3.11 -25.38 -4.74
CA GLY A 271 2.44 -26.49 -4.07
C GLY A 271 2.92 -26.71 -2.63
N ARG A 272 3.58 -25.72 -2.01
CA ARG A 272 4.01 -25.82 -0.61
C ARG A 272 2.87 -25.37 0.29
N THR A 273 2.44 -26.25 1.18
CA THR A 273 1.36 -25.96 2.14
C THR A 273 1.93 -25.57 3.51
N THR A 274 1.37 -24.52 4.12
CA THR A 274 1.74 -24.08 5.46
C THR A 274 1.43 -25.16 6.52
N ALA A 275 2.36 -25.38 7.45
CA ALA A 275 2.17 -26.37 8.49
C ALA A 275 0.97 -26.04 9.40
N MET A 276 0.22 -27.08 9.76
CA MET A 276 -0.88 -27.03 10.72
C MET A 276 -0.41 -27.39 12.13
N GLY A 277 -1.21 -27.07 13.15
CA GLY A 277 -0.85 -27.35 14.55
C GLY A 277 -0.63 -28.83 14.85
N SER A 278 -1.27 -29.75 14.13
CA SER A 278 -0.99 -31.19 14.20
C SER A 278 0.36 -31.61 13.60
N GLN A 279 1.01 -30.74 12.82
CA GLN A 279 2.31 -30.97 12.19
C GLN A 279 3.45 -30.18 12.87
N THR A 280 3.13 -29.33 13.84
CA THR A 280 4.08 -28.55 14.62
C THR A 280 3.97 -28.90 16.11
N SER A 281 4.76 -28.24 16.96
CA SER A 281 4.55 -28.32 18.41
C SER A 281 3.42 -27.39 18.84
N ALA A 282 2.89 -27.62 20.05
CA ALA A 282 2.13 -26.59 20.75
C ALA A 282 2.94 -25.27 20.83
N PRO A 283 2.28 -24.11 20.97
CA PRO A 283 2.95 -22.83 21.11
C PRO A 283 4.02 -22.89 22.21
N LYS A 284 5.25 -22.51 21.85
CA LYS A 284 6.41 -22.47 22.73
C LYS A 284 6.47 -21.12 23.41
N GLU A 285 6.78 -21.12 24.70
CA GLU A 285 7.03 -19.89 25.44
C GLU A 285 8.38 -19.27 25.05
N GLN A 286 8.48 -17.94 25.09
CA GLN A 286 9.73 -17.18 24.88
C GLN A 286 10.41 -17.44 23.53
N LYS A 287 9.60 -17.65 22.48
CA LYS A 287 10.06 -17.70 21.08
C LYS A 287 9.49 -16.53 20.31
N TYR A 288 10.38 -15.68 19.77
CA TYR A 288 10.01 -14.45 19.09
C TYR A 288 10.59 -14.39 17.69
N VAL A 289 9.82 -13.80 16.77
CA VAL A 289 10.25 -13.52 15.41
C VAL A 289 10.17 -12.02 15.15
N GLY A 290 11.32 -11.44 14.78
CA GLY A 290 11.43 -10.06 14.32
C GLY A 290 11.59 -9.99 12.81
N ILE A 291 11.05 -8.98 12.14
CA ILE A 291 11.28 -8.77 10.70
C ILE A 291 11.84 -7.36 10.40
N PHE A 292 12.81 -7.30 9.49
CA PHE A 292 13.44 -6.06 9.10
C PHE A 292 12.48 -5.24 8.23
N TYR A 293 12.16 -4.02 8.67
CA TYR A 293 11.14 -3.19 8.05
C TYR A 293 11.69 -1.83 7.67
N PHE A 294 11.49 -1.45 6.42
CA PHE A 294 12.05 -0.23 5.84
C PHE A 294 11.01 0.89 5.84
N LEU A 295 11.45 2.04 6.34
CA LEU A 295 10.69 3.30 6.31
C LEU A 295 11.07 4.18 5.12
N CYS A 296 12.12 3.84 4.38
CA CYS A 296 12.56 4.61 3.23
C CYS A 296 11.64 4.33 2.03
N VAL A 297 10.81 5.31 1.66
CA VAL A 297 10.37 5.49 0.27
C VAL A 297 10.13 6.99 0.04
N THR A 298 11.21 7.78 0.13
CA THR A 298 11.22 9.23 -0.12
C THR A 298 11.61 9.53 -1.57
N GLY A 299 10.90 10.48 -2.19
CA GLY A 299 11.08 10.86 -3.59
C GLY A 299 9.76 11.08 -4.35
N ALA A 300 8.67 11.44 -3.65
CA ALA A 300 7.40 11.74 -4.29
C ALA A 300 7.60 12.80 -5.39
N GLY A 301 7.27 12.43 -6.64
CA GLY A 301 7.42 13.29 -7.82
C GLY A 301 8.65 12.96 -8.67
N ILE A 302 9.32 11.85 -8.36
CA ILE A 302 10.32 11.24 -9.23
C ILE A 302 9.62 10.14 -10.03
N HIS A 303 9.92 10.07 -11.33
CA HIS A 303 9.45 9.01 -12.20
C HIS A 303 9.86 7.63 -11.66
N VAL A 304 8.93 6.68 -11.61
CA VAL A 304 9.24 5.31 -11.17
C VAL A 304 10.18 4.62 -12.18
N GLN A 305 11.39 4.30 -11.72
CA GLN A 305 12.29 3.37 -12.40
C GLN A 305 12.12 1.96 -11.81
N ASP A 306 11.88 0.96 -12.65
CA ASP A 306 11.71 -0.45 -12.25
C ASP A 306 12.59 -1.37 -13.13
N ASN A 307 13.57 -2.03 -12.52
CA ASN A 307 14.55 -2.85 -13.22
C ASN A 307 13.93 -4.08 -13.90
N THR A 308 12.94 -4.72 -13.24
CA THR A 308 12.25 -5.89 -13.80
C THR A 308 11.37 -5.49 -14.97
N LYS A 309 10.65 -4.37 -14.86
CA LYS A 309 9.87 -3.80 -15.97
C LYS A 309 10.76 -3.50 -17.18
N ILE A 310 11.88 -2.80 -16.97
CA ILE A 310 12.81 -2.45 -18.06
C ILE A 310 13.37 -3.71 -18.72
N TYR A 311 13.71 -4.76 -17.95
CA TYR A 311 14.14 -6.04 -18.51
C TYR A 311 13.07 -6.67 -19.39
N LEU A 312 11.82 -6.74 -18.93
CA LEU A 312 10.72 -7.36 -19.68
C LEU A 312 10.43 -6.62 -20.98
N GLU A 313 10.48 -5.28 -20.96
CA GLU A 313 10.17 -4.45 -22.13
C GLU A 313 11.31 -4.39 -23.15
N SER A 314 12.57 -4.49 -22.71
CA SER A 314 13.74 -4.19 -23.57
C SER A 314 14.79 -5.30 -23.66
N GLY A 315 14.60 -6.39 -22.91
CA GLY A 315 15.56 -7.47 -22.77
C GLY A 315 16.84 -7.08 -22.03
N VAL A 316 17.77 -8.03 -21.89
CA VAL A 316 19.04 -7.83 -21.18
C VAL A 316 19.90 -6.71 -21.78
N ASP A 317 19.96 -6.60 -23.11
CA ASP A 317 20.76 -5.57 -23.78
C ASP A 317 20.17 -4.18 -23.57
N GLY A 318 18.84 -4.06 -23.60
CA GLY A 318 18.12 -2.83 -23.30
C GLY A 318 18.35 -2.38 -21.86
N LEU A 319 18.21 -3.29 -20.89
CA LEU A 319 18.51 -3.02 -19.49
C LEU A 319 19.96 -2.58 -19.30
N LYS A 320 20.96 -3.31 -19.83
CA LYS A 320 22.37 -2.93 -19.71
C LYS A 320 22.65 -1.55 -20.29
N ASN A 321 22.05 -1.21 -21.44
CA ASN A 321 22.18 0.12 -22.03
C ASN A 321 21.53 1.19 -21.16
N TYR A 322 20.36 0.91 -20.60
CA TYR A 322 19.67 1.81 -19.68
C TYR A 322 20.50 2.08 -18.43
N LEU A 323 20.99 1.03 -17.76
CA LEU A 323 21.80 1.15 -16.54
C LEU A 323 23.14 1.86 -16.79
N LYS A 324 23.70 1.76 -18.00
CA LYS A 324 24.89 2.54 -18.39
C LYS A 324 24.61 4.02 -18.54
N GLN A 325 23.43 4.40 -19.02
CA GLN A 325 23.09 5.78 -19.35
C GLN A 325 22.43 6.54 -18.20
N ASN A 326 21.69 5.82 -17.35
CA ASN A 326 20.88 6.40 -16.27
C ASN A 326 21.45 6.04 -14.89
N GLY A 327 21.26 6.91 -13.90
CA GLY A 327 21.60 6.64 -12.51
C GLY A 327 20.42 7.00 -11.61
N GLY A 328 20.60 6.83 -10.30
CA GLY A 328 19.55 7.13 -9.32
C GLY A 328 19.02 5.86 -8.66
N GLU A 329 17.87 6.03 -8.02
CA GLU A 329 17.16 5.01 -7.27
C GLU A 329 16.18 4.25 -8.18
N ALA A 330 16.07 2.94 -7.98
CA ALA A 330 15.18 2.10 -8.75
C ALA A 330 14.52 1.04 -7.89
N TYR A 331 13.26 0.77 -8.20
CA TYR A 331 12.57 -0.42 -7.75
C TYR A 331 13.21 -1.66 -8.39
N TRP A 332 13.43 -2.71 -7.60
CA TRP A 332 13.86 -3.99 -8.17
C TRP A 332 12.70 -4.71 -8.88
N ALA A 333 11.46 -4.53 -8.42
CA ALA A 333 10.21 -4.90 -9.09
C ALA A 333 9.02 -4.11 -8.52
N GLU A 334 7.82 -4.30 -9.09
CA GLU A 334 6.60 -3.67 -8.60
C GLU A 334 6.05 -4.39 -7.34
N PRO A 335 5.88 -3.68 -6.21
CA PRO A 335 5.21 -4.23 -5.04
C PRO A 335 3.77 -4.64 -5.34
N TYR A 336 3.24 -5.63 -4.63
CA TYR A 336 1.85 -6.06 -4.82
C TYR A 336 0.86 -4.89 -4.61
N PHE A 337 1.14 -4.03 -3.63
CA PHE A 337 0.35 -2.82 -3.35
C PHE A 337 0.72 -1.60 -4.23
N GLY A 338 1.47 -1.81 -5.32
CA GLY A 338 1.95 -0.76 -6.21
C GLY A 338 3.13 0.00 -5.62
N TYR A 339 3.67 0.97 -6.37
CA TYR A 339 4.78 1.84 -5.96
C TYR A 339 4.36 2.85 -4.86
N TYR A 340 4.00 2.34 -3.68
CA TYR A 340 3.47 3.12 -2.56
C TYR A 340 4.55 4.00 -1.92
N ARG A 341 4.11 5.00 -1.15
CA ARG A 341 4.99 5.89 -0.38
C ARG A 341 5.11 5.40 1.06
N ASN A 342 6.16 5.84 1.74
CA ASN A 342 6.36 5.56 3.16
C ASN A 342 5.43 6.34 4.11
N THR A 343 4.36 6.96 3.61
CA THR A 343 3.30 7.58 4.41
C THR A 343 1.92 7.08 4.02
N ASP A 344 1.84 6.07 3.15
CA ASP A 344 0.59 5.42 2.75
C ASP A 344 0.08 4.54 3.92
N THR A 345 -0.88 5.06 4.67
CA THR A 345 -1.44 4.39 5.85
C THR A 345 -2.23 3.15 5.49
N TRP A 346 -2.82 3.10 4.29
CA TRP A 346 -3.52 1.92 3.80
C TRP A 346 -2.57 0.72 3.68
N VAL A 347 -1.36 0.94 3.15
CA VAL A 347 -0.30 -0.09 3.09
C VAL A 347 0.15 -0.51 4.49
N TYR A 348 0.29 0.43 5.43
CA TYR A 348 0.63 0.10 6.82
C TYR A 348 -0.39 -0.81 7.50
N ARG A 349 -1.68 -0.65 7.21
CA ARG A 349 -2.72 -1.59 7.68
C ARG A 349 -2.55 -2.96 7.06
N LYS A 350 -2.36 -3.04 5.74
CA LYS A 350 -2.12 -4.32 5.05
C LYS A 350 -0.89 -5.05 5.58
N HIS A 351 0.20 -4.33 5.82
CA HIS A 351 1.41 -4.91 6.43
C HIS A 351 1.15 -5.43 7.84
N ALA A 352 0.41 -4.70 8.69
CA ALA A 352 0.05 -5.20 10.02
C ALA A 352 -0.73 -6.52 9.94
N TYR A 353 -1.76 -6.59 9.09
CA TYR A 353 -2.59 -7.79 8.95
C TYR A 353 -1.78 -8.98 8.45
N MET A 354 -0.93 -8.78 7.44
CA MET A 354 -0.10 -9.82 6.88
C MET A 354 0.94 -10.33 7.88
N LEU A 355 1.65 -9.44 8.55
CA LEU A 355 2.71 -9.81 9.50
C LEU A 355 2.13 -10.47 10.75
N GLU A 356 0.96 -10.01 11.20
CA GLU A 356 0.26 -10.63 12.32
C GLU A 356 -0.25 -12.04 11.96
N ALA A 357 -0.88 -12.21 10.78
CA ALA A 357 -1.29 -13.51 10.29
C ALA A 357 -0.11 -14.49 10.11
N ALA A 358 1.08 -13.96 9.83
CA ALA A 358 2.30 -14.74 9.76
C ALA A 358 2.89 -15.11 11.14
N GLY A 359 2.44 -14.46 12.22
CA GLY A 359 2.93 -14.69 13.58
C GLY A 359 4.22 -13.94 13.92
N VAL A 360 4.50 -12.82 13.24
CA VAL A 360 5.64 -11.94 13.53
C VAL A 360 5.37 -11.12 14.80
N ASP A 361 6.26 -11.20 15.78
CA ASP A 361 6.09 -10.54 17.08
C ASP A 361 6.48 -9.06 17.04
N PHE A 362 7.50 -8.71 16.25
CA PHE A 362 7.92 -7.32 16.12
C PHE A 362 8.54 -6.98 14.76
N VAL A 363 8.42 -5.72 14.37
CA VAL A 363 9.22 -5.11 13.30
C VAL A 363 10.38 -4.34 13.92
N PHE A 364 11.56 -4.42 13.30
CA PHE A 364 12.67 -3.55 13.65
C PHE A 364 12.89 -2.54 12.52
N LEU A 365 12.58 -1.28 12.80
CA LEU A 365 12.53 -0.20 11.80
C LEU A 365 13.95 0.23 11.43
N ASP A 366 14.25 0.20 10.14
CA ASP A 366 15.51 0.73 9.64
C ASP A 366 15.54 2.26 9.75
N ILE A 367 16.39 2.75 10.64
CA ILE A 367 16.86 4.14 10.65
C ILE A 367 18.38 4.14 10.73
N SER A 368 19.05 3.10 10.22
CA SER A 368 20.48 2.87 10.45
C SER A 368 21.40 3.88 9.74
N ASN A 369 20.84 4.60 8.77
CA ASN A 369 21.51 5.61 7.95
C ASN A 369 21.50 7.00 8.63
N SER A 370 21.24 8.10 7.91
CA SER A 370 21.26 9.46 8.49
C SER A 370 19.87 10.05 8.74
N GLU A 371 18.83 9.46 8.19
CA GLU A 371 17.44 9.92 8.32
C GLU A 371 16.66 9.01 9.26
N THR A 372 15.77 9.60 10.05
CA THR A 372 14.91 8.92 11.03
C THR A 372 13.46 8.80 10.57
N PHE A 373 13.14 9.34 9.39
CA PHE A 373 11.83 9.29 8.74
C PHE A 373 10.68 9.66 9.70
N ASP A 374 10.76 10.84 10.31
CA ASP A 374 9.88 11.26 11.40
C ASP A 374 8.38 11.18 11.04
N GLU A 375 8.03 11.64 9.84
CA GLU A 375 6.65 11.57 9.34
C GLU A 375 6.19 10.12 9.11
N ALA A 376 7.03 9.29 8.48
CA ALA A 376 6.71 7.90 8.17
C ALA A 376 6.50 7.06 9.44
N HIS A 377 7.43 7.14 10.41
CA HIS A 377 7.28 6.36 11.63
C HIS A 377 6.12 6.86 12.50
N LEU A 378 5.84 8.16 12.55
CA LEU A 378 4.66 8.64 13.27
C LEU A 378 3.35 8.16 12.60
N ALA A 379 3.28 8.18 11.26
CA ALA A 379 2.14 7.63 10.53
C ALA A 379 1.97 6.12 10.77
N LEU A 380 3.06 5.35 10.79
CA LEU A 380 3.03 3.92 11.14
C LEU A 380 2.48 3.69 12.56
N PHE A 381 3.03 4.39 13.55
CA PHE A 381 2.61 4.27 14.95
C PHE A 381 1.15 4.68 15.16
N ASP A 382 0.70 5.76 14.53
CA ASP A 382 -0.70 6.20 14.60
C ASP A 382 -1.64 5.21 13.94
N THR A 383 -1.28 4.69 12.77
CA THR A 383 -2.06 3.69 12.04
C THR A 383 -2.19 2.38 12.83
N TRP A 384 -1.08 1.85 13.35
CA TRP A 384 -1.09 0.59 14.09
C TRP A 384 -1.78 0.72 15.46
N LEU A 385 -1.65 1.87 16.12
CA LEU A 385 -2.43 2.16 17.32
C LEU A 385 -3.93 2.22 17.00
N GLN A 386 -4.31 2.80 15.85
CA GLN A 386 -5.70 2.84 15.42
C GLN A 386 -6.25 1.43 15.18
N ILE A 387 -5.51 0.55 14.49
CA ILE A 387 -5.89 -0.87 14.32
C ILE A 387 -6.18 -1.52 15.68
N ARG A 388 -5.32 -1.29 16.68
CA ARG A 388 -5.51 -1.83 18.03
C ARG A 388 -6.74 -1.27 18.74
N LYS A 389 -7.00 0.03 18.63
CA LYS A 389 -8.21 0.66 19.19
C LYS A 389 -9.48 0.11 18.55
N GLU A 390 -9.43 -0.24 17.27
CA GLU A 390 -10.52 -0.83 16.52
C GLU A 390 -10.72 -2.33 16.82
N GLY A 391 -9.90 -2.89 17.71
CA GLY A 391 -9.97 -4.29 18.19
C GLY A 391 -9.09 -5.27 17.41
N GLY A 392 -8.28 -4.80 16.46
CA GLY A 392 -7.30 -5.60 15.70
C GLY A 392 -5.95 -5.71 16.39
N GLN A 393 -5.05 -6.54 15.84
CA GLN A 393 -3.70 -6.74 16.39
C GLN A 393 -2.63 -6.24 15.41
N THR A 394 -1.45 -5.92 15.96
CA THR A 394 -0.28 -5.54 15.17
C THR A 394 0.98 -6.10 15.84
N PRO A 395 2.04 -6.38 15.07
CA PRO A 395 3.36 -6.59 15.63
C PRO A 395 3.77 -5.41 16.53
N GLN A 396 4.68 -5.65 17.45
CA GLN A 396 5.37 -4.60 18.21
C GLN A 396 6.51 -3.98 17.39
N ILE A 397 7.14 -2.94 17.91
CA ILE A 397 8.09 -2.10 17.18
C ILE A 397 9.35 -1.84 18.01
N CYS A 398 10.52 -1.97 17.38
CA CYS A 398 11.78 -1.42 17.88
C CYS A 398 12.56 -0.73 16.75
N PHE A 399 13.63 0.01 17.06
CA PHE A 399 14.41 0.76 16.05
C PHE A 399 15.85 0.25 15.92
N LEU A 400 16.34 0.23 14.68
CA LEU A 400 17.74 -0.01 14.31
C LEU A 400 18.44 1.30 13.94
N THR A 401 19.30 1.81 14.84
CA THR A 401 19.94 3.14 14.69
C THR A 401 21.24 3.16 13.90
N GLY A 402 21.88 2.00 13.67
CA GLY A 402 23.15 1.88 12.93
C GLY A 402 24.37 1.65 13.82
N ASP A 403 25.46 1.14 13.24
CA ASP A 403 26.63 0.66 14.01
C ASP A 403 27.83 1.63 14.05
N ASN A 404 27.67 2.85 13.53
CA ASN A 404 28.72 3.87 13.60
C ASN A 404 28.73 4.57 14.98
N GLU A 405 29.93 4.93 15.48
CA GLU A 405 30.06 5.65 16.76
C GLU A 405 29.25 6.96 16.77
N GLY A 406 28.56 7.24 17.89
CA GLY A 406 27.71 8.43 18.05
C GLY A 406 26.37 8.41 17.28
N ARG A 407 26.15 7.42 16.40
CA ARG A 407 24.90 7.31 15.62
C ARG A 407 23.69 7.07 16.51
N LEU A 408 23.79 6.14 17.45
CA LEU A 408 22.74 5.83 18.44
C LEU A 408 22.30 7.09 19.19
N GLU A 409 23.23 7.88 19.72
CA GLU A 409 22.90 9.13 20.43
C GLU A 409 22.16 10.12 19.53
N SER A 410 22.62 10.31 18.30
CA SER A 410 22.00 11.21 17.31
C SER A 410 20.55 10.84 17.04
N HIS A 411 20.28 9.56 16.82
CA HIS A 411 18.93 9.06 16.53
C HIS A 411 18.05 9.06 17.77
N MET A 412 18.56 8.63 18.92
CA MET A 412 17.81 8.69 20.18
C MET A 412 17.37 10.12 20.51
N LYS A 413 18.21 11.13 20.27
CA LYS A 413 17.81 12.54 20.43
C LYS A 413 16.60 12.91 19.56
N ARG A 414 16.46 12.33 18.37
CA ARG A 414 15.27 12.52 17.52
C ARG A 414 14.08 11.73 18.05
N LEU A 415 14.24 10.45 18.36
CA LEU A 415 13.17 9.59 18.87
C LEU A 415 12.57 10.10 20.19
N LEU A 416 13.39 10.69 21.07
CA LEU A 416 12.95 11.36 22.31
C LEU A 416 12.10 12.63 22.07
N ARG A 417 12.05 13.14 20.84
CA ARG A 417 11.14 14.23 20.43
C ARG A 417 9.94 13.73 19.64
N THR A 418 9.95 12.48 19.19
CA THR A 418 8.86 11.84 18.44
C THR A 418 8.18 10.79 19.31
N VAL A 419 8.41 9.49 19.05
CA VAL A 419 7.71 8.36 19.67
C VAL A 419 8.03 8.16 21.14
N TYR A 420 9.26 8.46 21.58
CA TYR A 420 9.69 8.38 22.98
C TYR A 420 9.58 9.72 23.73
N SER A 421 8.92 10.72 23.17
CA SER A 421 8.68 11.98 23.89
C SER A 421 7.72 11.78 25.06
N GLU A 422 7.84 12.59 26.12
CA GLU A 422 6.94 12.52 27.29
C GLU A 422 5.45 12.57 26.89
N LYS A 423 5.11 13.37 25.87
CA LYS A 423 3.75 13.49 25.34
C LYS A 423 3.27 12.20 24.66
N ASN A 424 4.15 11.51 23.93
CA ASN A 424 3.78 10.39 23.10
C ASN A 424 4.06 9.02 23.74
N TYR A 425 4.86 8.96 24.82
CA TYR A 425 5.25 7.70 25.44
C TYR A 425 4.03 6.87 25.87
N SER A 426 3.13 7.46 26.68
CA SER A 426 1.89 6.77 27.10
C SER A 426 0.93 6.46 25.95
N LYS A 427 1.01 7.19 24.84
CA LYS A 427 0.20 6.94 23.65
C LYS A 427 0.69 5.71 22.88
N TYR A 428 2.01 5.48 22.86
CA TYR A 428 2.64 4.46 22.02
C TYR A 428 3.27 3.30 22.78
N GLU A 429 3.26 3.30 24.12
CA GLU A 429 3.97 2.31 24.94
C GLU A 429 3.57 0.86 24.67
N GLU A 430 2.31 0.62 24.30
CA GLU A 430 1.83 -0.72 23.92
C GLU A 430 2.44 -1.25 22.61
N LEU A 431 2.89 -0.36 21.73
CA LEU A 431 3.51 -0.71 20.46
C LEU A 431 4.98 -1.06 20.61
N PHE A 432 5.64 -0.71 21.72
CA PHE A 432 7.08 -0.98 21.88
C PHE A 432 7.34 -2.45 22.15
N PHE A 433 8.25 -3.06 21.39
CA PHE A 433 8.74 -4.41 21.69
C PHE A 433 9.62 -4.36 22.95
N LEU A 434 9.23 -5.11 23.97
CA LEU A 434 9.94 -5.16 25.24
C LEU A 434 10.89 -6.36 25.28
N TRP A 435 12.17 -6.11 25.53
CA TRP A 435 13.17 -7.14 25.83
C TRP A 435 13.68 -6.92 27.25
N GLU A 436 13.75 -7.97 28.07
CA GLU A 436 14.15 -7.86 29.49
C GLU A 436 13.31 -6.84 30.28
N GLY A 437 12.04 -6.67 29.90
CA GLY A 437 11.09 -5.76 30.55
C GLY A 437 11.21 -4.28 30.18
N LYS A 438 12.04 -3.92 29.19
CA LYS A 438 12.21 -2.54 28.70
C LYS A 438 12.13 -2.47 27.18
N PRO A 439 11.79 -1.31 26.59
CA PRO A 439 11.84 -1.14 25.14
C PRO A 439 13.22 -1.49 24.57
N LEU A 440 13.23 -2.34 23.53
CA LEU A 440 14.46 -2.73 22.83
C LEU A 440 14.90 -1.61 21.88
N ILE A 441 16.19 -1.29 21.87
CA ILE A 441 16.81 -0.42 20.88
C ILE A 441 18.10 -1.05 20.37
N PHE A 442 18.30 -1.01 19.05
CA PHE A 442 19.54 -1.47 18.44
C PHE A 442 20.46 -0.31 18.10
N GLY A 443 21.71 -0.36 18.56
CA GLY A 443 22.72 0.64 18.21
C GLY A 443 24.05 0.48 18.91
N ASN A 444 25.07 1.12 18.32
CA ASN A 444 26.42 1.16 18.89
C ASN A 444 26.50 2.10 20.10
N THR A 445 26.94 1.57 21.25
CA THR A 445 27.06 2.31 22.52
C THR A 445 28.42 3.00 22.74
N ALA A 446 29.31 2.95 21.76
CA ALA A 446 30.59 3.64 21.83
C ALA A 446 30.42 5.17 21.82
N ASN A 447 31.22 5.84 22.64
CA ASN A 447 31.34 7.30 22.70
C ASN A 447 30.03 8.07 23.00
N LEU A 448 29.13 7.47 23.78
CA LEU A 448 27.93 8.14 24.29
C LEU A 448 28.26 9.18 25.39
N SER A 449 27.53 10.29 25.38
CA SER A 449 27.48 11.24 26.50
C SER A 449 26.91 10.60 27.76
N ASP A 450 27.26 11.13 28.93
CA ASP A 450 26.76 10.59 30.21
C ASP A 450 25.24 10.76 30.36
N GLU A 451 24.66 11.82 29.78
CA GLU A 451 23.21 12.02 29.69
C GLU A 451 22.54 10.92 28.87
N MET A 452 23.12 10.55 27.72
CA MET A 452 22.58 9.48 26.89
C MET A 452 22.71 8.11 27.58
N LYS A 453 23.82 7.85 28.27
CA LYS A 453 23.96 6.61 29.07
C LYS A 453 22.86 6.50 30.13
N GLN A 454 22.58 7.58 30.86
CA GLN A 454 21.49 7.62 31.84
C GLN A 454 20.13 7.40 31.18
N THR A 455 19.90 7.99 30.00
CA THR A 455 18.65 7.79 29.26
C THR A 455 18.45 6.34 28.86
N LEU A 456 19.51 5.68 28.38
CA LEU A 456 19.49 4.29 27.96
C LEU A 456 19.30 3.29 29.11
N GLU A 457 19.39 3.71 30.39
CA GLU A 457 19.00 2.84 31.52
C GLU A 457 17.51 2.45 31.47
N ASN A 458 16.67 3.23 30.76
CA ASN A 458 15.25 2.91 30.53
C ASN A 458 15.02 1.97 29.33
N PHE A 459 16.08 1.56 28.63
CA PHE A 459 16.02 0.71 27.45
C PHE A 459 16.80 -0.57 27.68
N THR A 460 16.48 -1.58 26.88
CA THR A 460 17.38 -2.70 26.66
C THR A 460 18.12 -2.44 25.36
N VAL A 461 19.45 -2.41 25.42
CA VAL A 461 20.30 -2.08 24.26
C VAL A 461 21.02 -3.33 23.80
N ARG A 462 20.99 -3.57 22.49
CA ARG A 462 21.87 -4.52 21.81
C ARG A 462 22.59 -3.79 20.67
N GLY A 463 23.87 -4.06 20.47
CA GLY A 463 24.50 -3.72 19.20
C GLY A 463 23.82 -4.52 18.08
N CYS A 464 23.77 -3.98 16.86
CA CYS A 464 23.21 -4.74 15.73
C CYS A 464 23.84 -4.31 14.41
N TRP A 465 24.39 -5.29 13.68
CA TRP A 465 24.89 -5.11 12.32
C TRP A 465 24.94 -6.44 11.56
N ALA A 466 25.25 -6.45 10.27
CA ALA A 466 25.44 -7.69 9.53
C ALA A 466 26.70 -8.44 10.00
N TRP A 467 26.62 -9.77 10.00
CA TRP A 467 27.73 -10.70 10.23
C TRP A 467 28.51 -10.45 11.53
N GLN A 468 27.81 -10.08 12.61
CA GLN A 468 28.42 -9.84 13.91
C GLN A 468 28.54 -11.13 14.71
N ASP A 469 29.71 -11.35 15.29
CA ASP A 469 30.00 -12.44 16.22
C ASP A 469 30.75 -11.90 17.45
N ARG A 470 30.02 -11.23 18.35
CA ARG A 470 30.55 -10.67 19.60
C ARG A 470 29.45 -10.52 20.65
N ASP A 471 29.85 -10.55 21.92
CA ASP A 471 28.93 -10.38 23.04
C ASP A 471 28.28 -8.98 23.02
N GLY A 472 27.01 -8.91 23.41
CA GLY A 472 26.18 -7.70 23.39
C GLY A 472 25.65 -7.30 22.01
N TYR A 473 25.85 -8.13 20.99
CA TYR A 473 25.40 -7.87 19.62
C TYR A 473 24.45 -8.94 19.09
N TRP A 474 23.44 -8.49 18.39
CA TRP A 474 22.61 -9.29 17.50
C TRP A 474 23.02 -9.03 16.05
N SER A 475 22.68 -9.95 15.15
CA SER A 475 22.86 -9.74 13.72
C SER A 475 21.52 -9.52 13.04
N TRP A 476 21.43 -8.56 12.12
CA TRP A 476 20.28 -8.45 11.22
C TRP A 476 20.46 -9.34 9.97
N LEU A 477 21.68 -9.73 9.62
CA LEU A 477 21.98 -10.63 8.49
C LEU A 477 23.16 -11.54 8.82
N GLN A 478 23.04 -12.81 8.46
CA GLN A 478 24.08 -13.84 8.67
C GLN A 478 24.18 -14.76 7.46
N GLU A 479 25.21 -15.59 7.42
CA GLU A 479 25.37 -16.65 6.42
C GLU A 479 25.59 -17.98 7.12
N VAL A 480 25.11 -19.07 6.51
CA VAL A 480 25.43 -20.43 6.95
C VAL A 480 26.89 -20.73 6.63
N LYS A 481 27.67 -21.07 7.66
CA LYS A 481 29.09 -21.40 7.56
C LYS A 481 29.30 -22.90 7.75
N TYR A 482 30.42 -23.41 7.25
CA TYR A 482 30.84 -24.80 7.41
C TYR A 482 32.07 -24.86 8.32
N ASN A 483 32.01 -25.67 9.38
CA ASN A 483 33.15 -25.95 10.24
C ASN A 483 33.87 -27.20 9.74
N GLU A 484 35.09 -27.04 9.20
CA GLU A 484 35.87 -28.16 8.68
C GLU A 484 36.30 -29.17 9.76
N GLU A 485 36.44 -28.75 11.02
CA GLU A 485 36.88 -29.60 12.11
C GLU A 485 35.76 -30.52 12.61
N THR A 486 34.53 -30.00 12.71
CA THR A 486 33.37 -30.78 13.15
C THR A 486 32.62 -31.44 12.00
N GLY A 487 32.77 -30.92 10.78
CA GLY A 487 32.01 -31.34 9.60
C GLY A 487 30.56 -30.87 9.59
N GLU A 488 30.23 -29.84 10.38
CA GLU A 488 28.86 -29.37 10.60
C GLU A 488 28.68 -27.93 10.08
N TYR A 489 27.45 -27.62 9.67
CA TYR A 489 27.04 -26.26 9.34
C TYR A 489 26.61 -25.52 10.60
N TYR A 490 26.92 -24.23 10.68
CA TYR A 490 26.57 -23.39 11.83
C TYR A 490 26.26 -21.95 11.40
N MET A 491 25.70 -21.17 12.32
CA MET A 491 25.47 -19.73 12.21
C MET A 491 26.06 -19.06 13.45
N ASP A 492 26.59 -17.84 13.31
CA ASP A 492 27.16 -17.13 14.46
C ASP A 492 26.02 -16.75 15.44
N PRO A 493 26.14 -16.98 16.74
CA PRO A 493 25.09 -16.64 17.69
C PRO A 493 25.10 -15.13 18.02
N GLY A 494 23.94 -14.49 17.91
CA GLY A 494 23.66 -13.21 18.56
C GLY A 494 23.55 -13.39 20.07
N ARG A 495 24.21 -12.52 20.83
CA ARG A 495 24.42 -12.71 22.27
C ARG A 495 24.13 -11.47 23.10
N ASP A 496 23.74 -11.70 24.35
CA ASP A 496 23.68 -10.66 25.36
C ASP A 496 25.11 -10.19 25.76
N PRO A 497 25.26 -9.11 26.56
CA PRO A 497 26.57 -8.63 27.01
C PRO A 497 27.37 -9.62 27.85
N ASP A 498 26.73 -10.62 28.45
CA ASP A 498 27.36 -11.67 29.25
C ASP A 498 27.77 -12.90 28.40
N GLY A 499 27.47 -12.88 27.10
CA GLY A 499 27.80 -13.92 26.13
C GLY A 499 26.78 -15.05 26.02
N ASN A 500 25.59 -14.89 26.60
CA ASN A 500 24.51 -15.88 26.47
C ASN A 500 23.86 -15.78 25.09
N PHE A 501 23.56 -16.94 24.49
CA PHE A 501 22.93 -17.02 23.18
C PHE A 501 21.45 -16.60 23.24
N GLU A 502 21.08 -15.63 22.42
CA GLU A 502 19.71 -15.10 22.33
C GLU A 502 19.11 -15.26 20.94
N GLN A 503 19.89 -14.98 19.89
CA GLN A 503 19.33 -14.62 18.58
C GLN A 503 20.08 -15.23 17.38
N LEU A 504 19.35 -15.57 16.32
CA LEU A 504 19.89 -15.85 14.98
C LEU A 504 19.17 -15.03 13.91
N ALA A 505 19.85 -14.75 12.81
CA ALA A 505 19.31 -13.99 11.68
C ALA A 505 19.24 -14.85 10.42
N VAL A 506 18.11 -14.82 9.73
CA VAL A 506 17.90 -15.50 8.45
C VAL A 506 17.51 -14.49 7.38
N ALA A 507 17.85 -14.76 6.12
CA ALA A 507 17.61 -13.83 5.03
C ALA A 507 16.78 -14.44 3.90
N MET A 508 15.83 -13.68 3.35
CA MET A 508 15.11 -14.08 2.13
C MET A 508 16.07 -14.15 0.93
N GLY A 509 17.04 -13.24 0.90
CA GLY A 509 18.14 -13.18 -0.06
C GLY A 509 19.30 -12.37 0.51
N HIS A 510 20.33 -12.11 -0.31
CA HIS A 510 21.52 -11.33 0.09
C HIS A 510 21.72 -10.11 -0.81
N HIS A 511 22.98 -9.78 -1.15
CA HIS A 511 23.32 -8.55 -1.88
C HIS A 511 23.73 -8.84 -3.33
N PRO A 512 23.18 -8.11 -4.32
CA PRO A 512 23.61 -8.17 -5.71
C PRO A 512 25.10 -7.87 -5.88
N SER A 513 25.65 -6.94 -5.09
CA SER A 513 27.07 -6.56 -5.12
C SER A 513 28.02 -7.72 -4.83
N THR A 514 27.57 -8.68 -4.01
CA THR A 514 28.31 -9.91 -3.71
C THR A 514 27.95 -11.08 -4.63
N SER A 515 27.03 -10.87 -5.59
CA SER A 515 26.39 -11.91 -6.39
C SER A 515 25.88 -13.06 -5.53
N LYS A 516 25.23 -12.74 -4.42
CA LYS A 516 24.51 -13.69 -3.58
C LYS A 516 23.05 -13.27 -3.53
N GLY A 517 22.17 -14.15 -3.96
CA GLY A 517 20.73 -13.93 -4.05
C GLY A 517 19.95 -14.86 -3.14
N ARG A 518 18.66 -15.03 -3.45
CA ARG A 518 17.74 -15.93 -2.76
C ARG A 518 18.09 -17.41 -2.90
N SER A 519 18.84 -17.74 -3.96
CA SER A 519 19.28 -19.10 -4.26
C SER A 519 20.63 -19.45 -3.64
N PHE A 520 21.23 -18.55 -2.84
CA PHE A 520 22.48 -18.82 -2.13
C PHE A 520 22.28 -19.85 -1.01
N VAL A 521 22.83 -21.05 -1.18
CA VAL A 521 22.69 -22.16 -0.23
C VAL A 521 24.08 -22.64 0.17
N LYS A 522 24.37 -22.62 1.49
CA LYS A 522 25.55 -23.25 2.09
C LYS A 522 26.87 -22.91 1.37
N GLY A 523 27.06 -21.64 1.03
CA GLY A 523 28.28 -21.14 0.37
C GLY A 523 28.25 -21.12 -1.15
N VAL A 524 27.15 -21.54 -1.79
CA VAL A 524 27.04 -21.65 -3.26
C VAL A 524 25.88 -20.82 -3.79
N GLN A 525 26.18 -19.88 -4.69
CA GLN A 525 25.19 -19.20 -5.54
C GLN A 525 25.14 -19.89 -6.91
N PRO A 526 23.96 -20.33 -7.39
CA PRO A 526 23.79 -20.76 -8.78
C PRO A 526 24.09 -19.64 -9.77
N ASN A 527 24.72 -19.97 -10.90
CA ASN A 527 24.95 -19.04 -12.00
C ASN A 527 24.48 -19.70 -13.32
N ASN A 528 23.56 -19.05 -14.03
CA ASN A 528 23.00 -19.60 -15.27
C ASN A 528 23.94 -19.50 -16.49
N GLY A 529 25.08 -18.80 -16.36
CA GLY A 529 26.10 -18.63 -17.39
C GLY A 529 25.74 -17.66 -18.53
N LYS A 530 24.62 -16.94 -18.44
CA LYS A 530 24.08 -16.11 -19.52
C LYS A 530 24.44 -14.62 -19.39
N ASN A 531 25.03 -14.19 -18.27
CA ASN A 531 25.33 -12.78 -18.00
C ASN A 531 24.10 -11.88 -18.16
N ASP A 532 22.95 -12.33 -17.67
CA ASP A 532 21.64 -11.66 -17.79
C ASP A 532 21.04 -11.32 -16.42
N PHE A 533 21.91 -11.08 -15.45
CA PHE A 533 21.59 -10.81 -14.06
C PHE A 533 20.70 -11.86 -13.39
N GLU A 534 20.71 -13.10 -13.88
CA GLU A 534 19.80 -14.18 -13.45
C GLU A 534 18.32 -13.94 -13.75
N PHE A 535 17.95 -12.97 -14.59
CA PHE A 535 16.54 -12.74 -14.94
C PHE A 535 15.89 -13.94 -15.65
N SER A 536 16.66 -14.73 -16.40
CA SER A 536 16.14 -15.97 -17.01
C SER A 536 16.31 -17.23 -16.15
N SER A 537 16.75 -17.07 -14.88
CA SER A 537 16.75 -18.17 -13.91
C SER A 537 15.34 -18.36 -13.34
N ASP A 538 14.96 -19.60 -13.06
CA ASP A 538 13.70 -19.93 -12.37
C ASP A 538 13.88 -20.13 -10.87
N THR A 539 15.10 -19.94 -10.34
CA THR A 539 15.44 -20.27 -8.96
C THR A 539 14.96 -19.24 -7.94
N ALA A 540 14.81 -17.98 -8.35
CA ALA A 540 14.43 -16.87 -7.47
C ALA A 540 13.15 -17.13 -6.68
N ARG A 541 12.18 -17.85 -7.26
CA ARG A 541 10.89 -18.16 -6.62
C ARG A 541 10.94 -19.32 -5.63
N LEU A 542 11.99 -20.14 -5.63
CA LEU A 542 12.02 -21.45 -4.94
C LEU A 542 12.25 -21.35 -3.43
N GLY A 543 12.81 -20.25 -2.93
CA GLY A 543 13.04 -20.06 -1.50
C GLY A 543 14.12 -20.95 -0.89
N LEU A 544 15.11 -21.39 -1.68
CA LEU A 544 16.10 -22.38 -1.27
C LEU A 544 17.06 -21.85 -0.18
N GLY A 545 17.58 -20.62 -0.36
CA GLY A 545 18.49 -20.00 0.61
C GLY A 545 17.79 -19.71 1.93
N PHE A 546 16.55 -19.22 1.87
CA PHE A 546 15.73 -18.96 3.05
C PHE A 546 15.45 -20.25 3.83
N ALA A 547 15.00 -21.32 3.16
CA ALA A 547 14.79 -22.63 3.77
C ALA A 547 16.06 -23.15 4.47
N SER A 548 17.20 -23.13 3.77
CA SER A 548 18.46 -23.65 4.33
C SER A 548 18.92 -22.92 5.58
N GLN A 549 18.66 -21.61 5.69
CA GLN A 549 19.01 -20.82 6.87
C GLN A 549 18.02 -21.08 8.02
N PHE A 550 16.72 -21.07 7.71
CA PHE A 550 15.66 -21.20 8.72
C PHE A 550 15.63 -22.60 9.35
N GLU A 551 15.80 -23.65 8.55
CA GLU A 551 15.88 -25.03 9.05
C GLU A 551 17.02 -25.18 10.07
N LEU A 552 18.21 -24.66 9.76
CA LEU A 552 19.35 -24.66 10.69
C LEU A 552 19.07 -23.79 11.92
N ALA A 553 18.44 -22.62 11.76
CA ALA A 553 18.09 -21.76 12.88
C ALA A 553 17.11 -22.46 13.85
N ILE A 554 16.14 -23.22 13.34
CA ILE A 554 15.21 -24.02 14.16
C ILE A 554 15.97 -25.10 14.93
N GLU A 555 16.93 -25.78 14.31
CA GLU A 555 17.76 -26.80 14.97
C GLU A 555 18.61 -26.22 16.10
N LEU A 556 19.13 -25.00 15.92
CA LEU A 556 19.92 -24.28 16.92
C LEU A 556 19.09 -23.68 18.05
N ASP A 557 17.76 -23.61 17.89
CA ASP A 557 16.76 -23.25 18.91
C ASP A 557 17.00 -21.91 19.66
N PRO A 558 17.26 -20.77 18.97
CA PRO A 558 17.41 -19.46 19.61
C PRO A 558 16.10 -19.01 20.27
N GLN A 559 16.16 -18.02 21.16
CA GLN A 559 14.95 -17.35 21.66
C GLN A 559 14.34 -16.44 20.59
N VAL A 560 15.19 -15.80 19.77
CA VAL A 560 14.78 -14.85 18.74
C VAL A 560 15.30 -15.28 17.37
N ILE A 561 14.42 -15.30 16.36
CA ILE A 561 14.84 -15.30 14.95
C ILE A 561 14.51 -13.93 14.35
N MET A 562 15.51 -13.27 13.76
CA MET A 562 15.30 -12.05 12.98
C MET A 562 15.34 -12.39 11.49
N ILE A 563 14.37 -11.90 10.72
CA ILE A 563 14.23 -12.15 9.28
C ILE A 563 14.59 -10.87 8.52
N THR A 564 15.49 -10.97 7.55
CA THR A 564 15.85 -9.89 6.62
C THR A 564 15.36 -10.22 5.21
N GLY A 565 14.45 -9.45 4.63
CA GLY A 565 13.65 -8.34 5.17
C GLY A 565 12.24 -8.34 4.58
N TRP A 566 11.44 -7.31 4.88
CA TRP A 566 10.06 -7.20 4.41
C TRP A 566 9.96 -6.42 3.09
N ASN A 567 10.33 -5.13 3.08
CA ASN A 567 9.88 -4.16 2.06
C ASN A 567 10.94 -3.14 1.59
N GLU A 568 12.20 -3.52 1.38
CA GLU A 568 13.27 -2.66 0.84
C GLU A 568 13.24 -2.62 -0.71
N TRP A 569 12.21 -2.00 -1.27
CA TRP A 569 11.98 -2.08 -2.71
C TRP A 569 12.97 -1.31 -3.58
N ILE A 570 13.59 -0.26 -3.03
CA ILE A 570 14.40 0.71 -3.77
C ILE A 570 15.88 0.58 -3.40
N ALA A 571 16.75 0.59 -4.40
CA ALA A 571 18.19 0.75 -4.20
C ALA A 571 18.81 1.73 -5.21
N GLY A 572 19.93 2.34 -4.82
CA GLY A 572 20.70 3.24 -5.67
C GLY A 572 21.63 2.51 -6.65
N LEU A 573 21.92 3.16 -7.78
CA LEU A 573 22.87 2.74 -8.81
C LEU A 573 24.15 3.60 -8.82
N PRO A 574 25.06 3.44 -7.85
CA PRO A 574 26.35 4.15 -7.84
C PRO A 574 27.22 3.83 -9.05
N ARG A 575 28.10 4.79 -9.39
CA ARG A 575 29.04 4.70 -10.52
C ARG A 575 30.47 4.74 -10.01
N ASP A 576 31.24 3.72 -10.33
CA ASP A 576 32.67 3.65 -10.05
C ASP A 576 33.35 2.71 -11.06
N PRO A 577 34.47 3.10 -11.71
CA PRO A 577 35.18 2.25 -12.68
C PRO A 577 35.66 0.89 -12.12
N SER A 578 35.75 0.74 -10.80
CA SER A 578 36.08 -0.55 -10.16
C SER A 578 34.92 -1.54 -10.16
N TYR A 579 33.68 -1.08 -10.39
CA TYR A 579 32.50 -1.94 -10.49
C TYR A 579 32.48 -2.64 -11.85
N THR A 580 32.90 -3.89 -11.82
CA THR A 580 33.09 -4.73 -13.02
C THR A 580 32.19 -5.96 -13.05
N HIS A 581 31.54 -6.29 -11.93
CA HIS A 581 30.67 -7.46 -11.81
C HIS A 581 29.67 -7.28 -10.66
N PHE A 582 28.39 -7.61 -10.88
CA PHE A 582 27.39 -7.80 -9.82
C PHE A 582 26.25 -8.69 -10.34
N ALA A 583 25.48 -9.30 -9.45
CA ALA A 583 24.35 -10.17 -9.81
C ALA A 583 24.72 -11.20 -10.89
N ASN A 584 25.85 -11.91 -10.71
CA ASN A 584 26.39 -12.89 -11.66
C ASN A 584 26.65 -12.36 -13.09
N THR A 585 26.80 -11.04 -13.27
CA THR A 585 26.92 -10.41 -14.58
C THR A 585 28.04 -9.39 -14.64
N ASP A 586 28.83 -9.51 -15.70
CA ASP A 586 29.86 -8.52 -16.02
C ASP A 586 29.26 -7.17 -16.43
N VAL A 587 29.83 -6.10 -15.89
CA VAL A 587 29.40 -4.71 -16.08
C VAL A 587 30.60 -3.79 -16.23
N ASP A 588 30.34 -2.52 -16.55
CA ASP A 588 31.38 -1.52 -16.81
C ASP A 588 31.03 -0.21 -16.11
N GLY A 589 31.46 -0.08 -14.85
CA GLY A 589 31.43 1.18 -14.12
C GLY A 589 30.16 1.48 -13.32
N TYR A 590 29.31 0.48 -13.05
CA TYR A 590 28.07 0.65 -12.29
C TYR A 590 27.70 -0.64 -11.52
N MET A 591 26.99 -0.52 -10.41
CA MET A 591 26.56 -1.65 -9.58
C MET A 591 25.37 -1.25 -8.70
N TYR A 592 24.43 -2.16 -8.46
CA TYR A 592 23.52 -2.06 -7.31
C TYR A 592 24.16 -2.73 -6.10
N ILE A 593 24.15 -2.06 -4.94
CA ILE A 593 24.72 -2.60 -3.71
C ILE A 593 23.71 -3.53 -3.02
N ASP A 594 22.50 -3.02 -2.84
CA ASP A 594 21.52 -3.58 -1.91
C ASP A 594 20.47 -4.47 -2.58
N GLN A 595 19.78 -3.98 -3.61
CA GLN A 595 18.62 -4.63 -4.22
C GLN A 595 18.66 -4.44 -5.74
N PHE A 596 18.27 -5.42 -6.54
CA PHE A 596 18.33 -5.28 -8.00
C PHE A 596 17.19 -5.91 -8.79
N ASN A 597 16.86 -7.17 -8.52
CA ASN A 597 15.84 -7.93 -9.26
C ASN A 597 15.29 -9.08 -8.38
N PRO A 598 14.39 -9.96 -8.89
CA PRO A 598 13.80 -11.03 -8.08
C PRO A 598 14.81 -12.00 -7.45
N GLU A 599 15.94 -12.31 -8.08
CA GLU A 599 16.96 -13.19 -7.50
C GLU A 599 17.84 -12.45 -6.49
N PHE A 600 18.21 -11.21 -6.79
CA PHE A 600 19.10 -10.40 -5.98
C PHE A 600 18.34 -9.29 -5.24
N SER A 601 17.39 -9.73 -4.42
CA SER A 601 16.72 -8.89 -3.44
C SER A 601 16.51 -9.60 -2.11
N ARG A 602 16.33 -8.83 -1.02
CA ARG A 602 16.10 -9.36 0.34
C ARG A 602 14.64 -9.30 0.78
N ASP A 603 13.74 -8.84 -0.07
CA ASP A 603 12.37 -8.53 0.35
C ASP A 603 11.47 -9.77 0.45
N GLY A 604 10.59 -9.79 1.44
CA GLY A 604 9.62 -10.85 1.69
C GLY A 604 8.19 -10.43 1.36
N GLU A 605 7.94 -9.14 1.15
CA GLU A 605 6.64 -8.62 0.73
C GLU A 605 6.25 -9.19 -0.65
N PRO A 606 4.98 -9.58 -0.86
CA PRO A 606 4.52 -10.02 -2.16
C PRO A 606 4.75 -8.99 -3.27
N MET A 607 5.08 -9.48 -4.46
CA MET A 607 5.27 -8.66 -5.65
C MET A 607 4.21 -8.95 -6.70
N LYS A 608 3.93 -7.98 -7.59
CA LYS A 608 3.15 -8.29 -8.79
C LYS A 608 3.95 -9.17 -9.73
N LEU A 609 3.31 -10.22 -10.26
CA LEU A 609 3.87 -11.02 -11.35
C LEU A 609 3.66 -10.28 -12.69
N ARG A 610 4.76 -10.08 -13.43
CA ARG A 610 4.74 -9.48 -14.77
C ARG A 610 5.28 -10.51 -15.77
N ASP A 611 4.44 -10.95 -16.69
CA ASP A 611 4.74 -12.01 -17.67
C ASP A 611 5.36 -13.28 -17.03
N GLY A 612 4.89 -13.63 -15.82
CA GLY A 612 5.35 -14.79 -15.06
C GLY A 612 6.72 -14.65 -14.39
N VAL A 613 7.34 -13.46 -14.43
CA VAL A 613 8.61 -13.17 -13.72
C VAL A 613 8.32 -12.71 -12.30
N GLY A 614 9.05 -13.30 -11.34
CA GLY A 614 8.96 -12.98 -9.92
C GLY A 614 8.58 -14.18 -9.07
N PHE A 615 8.07 -13.91 -7.87
CA PHE A 615 7.70 -14.95 -6.90
C PHE A 615 6.32 -14.77 -6.27
N GLY A 616 5.54 -13.75 -6.66
CA GLY A 616 4.20 -13.52 -6.10
C GLY A 616 4.27 -13.42 -4.58
N ASP A 617 3.54 -14.29 -3.89
CA ASP A 617 3.47 -14.43 -2.43
C ASP A 617 4.20 -15.68 -1.88
N ASN A 618 5.00 -16.38 -2.70
CA ASN A 618 5.71 -17.60 -2.31
C ASN A 618 6.57 -17.42 -1.03
N TYR A 619 7.26 -16.29 -0.89
CA TYR A 619 8.09 -16.02 0.29
C TYR A 619 7.26 -15.70 1.52
N TYR A 620 6.08 -15.09 1.35
CA TYR A 620 5.16 -14.82 2.45
C TYR A 620 4.66 -16.13 3.07
N TYR A 621 4.15 -17.07 2.26
CA TYR A 621 3.67 -18.34 2.80
C TYR A 621 4.79 -19.26 3.29
N GLN A 622 5.97 -19.23 2.66
CA GLN A 622 7.14 -19.92 3.20
C GLN A 622 7.55 -19.37 4.57
N MET A 623 7.50 -18.06 4.76
CA MET A 623 7.75 -17.42 6.06
C MET A 623 6.73 -17.86 7.11
N VAL A 624 5.43 -17.83 6.78
CA VAL A 624 4.35 -18.29 7.67
C VAL A 624 4.62 -19.72 8.13
N ASP A 625 4.95 -20.63 7.21
CA ASP A 625 5.25 -22.03 7.51
C ASP A 625 6.42 -22.19 8.50
N TYR A 626 7.54 -21.50 8.26
CA TYR A 626 8.70 -21.58 9.14
C TYR A 626 8.47 -20.94 10.51
N ILE A 627 7.73 -19.82 10.57
CA ILE A 627 7.36 -19.20 11.85
C ILE A 627 6.49 -20.17 12.67
N ARG A 628 5.51 -20.83 12.05
CA ARG A 628 4.69 -21.87 12.71
C ARG A 628 5.53 -23.04 13.22
N LYS A 629 6.53 -23.49 12.45
CA LYS A 629 7.46 -24.57 12.89
C LYS A 629 8.37 -24.14 14.04
N PHE A 630 8.85 -22.90 14.03
CA PHE A 630 9.72 -22.37 15.06
C PHE A 630 8.98 -22.14 16.38
N LYS A 631 7.90 -21.36 16.34
CA LYS A 631 7.11 -20.96 17.53
C LYS A 631 6.15 -22.06 17.99
N GLY A 632 5.74 -22.96 17.10
CA GLY A 632 4.56 -23.81 17.33
C GLY A 632 3.26 -23.01 17.16
N ILE A 633 2.15 -23.70 16.91
CA ILE A 633 0.81 -23.12 16.84
C ILE A 633 -0.19 -24.06 17.51
N GLU A 634 -1.32 -23.53 17.97
CA GLU A 634 -2.39 -24.38 18.49
C GLU A 634 -2.83 -25.43 17.47
N SER A 635 -3.20 -26.62 17.95
CA SER A 635 -3.84 -27.62 17.10
C SER A 635 -5.11 -27.07 16.47
N GLU A 636 -5.31 -27.40 15.21
CA GLU A 636 -6.50 -27.00 14.47
C GLU A 636 -7.79 -27.45 15.17
N GLU A 637 -8.79 -26.58 15.19
CA GLU A 637 -10.11 -26.96 15.71
C GLU A 637 -10.83 -27.84 14.69
N LEU A 638 -11.25 -29.03 15.13
CA LEU A 638 -12.01 -29.94 14.29
C LEU A 638 -13.47 -29.49 14.17
N ALA A 639 -14.07 -29.74 13.01
CA ALA A 639 -15.47 -29.42 12.75
C ALA A 639 -16.41 -30.02 13.81
N GLY A 640 -17.14 -29.13 14.49
CA GLY A 640 -18.10 -29.43 15.54
C GLY A 640 -19.53 -29.03 15.16
N GLY A 641 -20.53 -29.64 15.81
CA GLY A 641 -21.94 -29.21 15.69
C GLY A 641 -22.57 -29.35 14.30
N GLN A 642 -22.00 -30.16 13.41
CA GLN A 642 -22.47 -30.35 12.04
C GLN A 642 -23.92 -30.87 12.00
N THR A 643 -24.80 -30.10 11.38
CA THR A 643 -26.24 -30.37 11.28
C THR A 643 -26.82 -29.76 10.01
N ALA A 644 -27.96 -30.28 9.56
CA ALA A 644 -28.78 -29.60 8.56
C ALA A 644 -29.18 -28.20 9.06
N ILE A 645 -29.10 -27.20 8.17
CA ILE A 645 -29.46 -25.81 8.45
C ILE A 645 -30.62 -25.41 7.54
N ASP A 646 -31.69 -24.85 8.12
CA ASP A 646 -32.66 -24.10 7.33
C ASP A 646 -32.08 -22.69 7.07
N ILE A 647 -31.65 -22.43 5.84
CA ILE A 647 -31.05 -21.14 5.41
C ILE A 647 -32.05 -19.98 5.45
N HIS A 648 -33.35 -20.26 5.58
CA HIS A 648 -34.40 -19.26 5.80
C HIS A 648 -34.87 -19.20 7.26
N GLY A 649 -34.27 -20.02 8.14
CA GLY A 649 -34.58 -20.08 9.56
C GLY A 649 -33.75 -19.12 10.41
N GLU A 650 -33.83 -19.31 11.73
CA GLU A 650 -33.15 -18.47 12.72
C GLU A 650 -31.63 -18.72 12.74
N LEU A 651 -30.84 -17.67 12.98
CA LEU A 651 -29.38 -17.75 13.04
C LEU A 651 -28.84 -18.58 14.22
N SER A 652 -29.63 -18.76 15.29
CA SER A 652 -29.26 -19.57 16.47
C SER A 652 -28.95 -21.04 16.15
N GLN A 653 -29.35 -21.53 14.96
CA GLN A 653 -28.94 -22.85 14.45
C GLN A 653 -27.41 -22.99 14.34
N TRP A 654 -26.69 -21.88 14.20
CA TRP A 654 -25.22 -21.84 14.04
C TRP A 654 -24.43 -21.72 15.34
N ASP A 655 -25.11 -21.56 16.49
CA ASP A 655 -24.45 -21.30 17.78
C ASP A 655 -23.53 -22.46 18.20
N GLY A 656 -23.88 -23.70 17.83
CA GLY A 656 -23.10 -24.90 18.11
C GLY A 656 -22.11 -25.31 17.01
N VAL A 657 -22.11 -24.62 15.86
CA VAL A 657 -21.28 -24.97 14.70
C VAL A 657 -19.88 -24.37 14.87
N SER A 658 -18.85 -25.20 14.72
CA SER A 658 -17.45 -24.79 14.81
C SER A 658 -16.59 -25.49 13.73
N PRO A 659 -15.39 -24.97 13.39
CA PRO A 659 -14.82 -23.70 13.89
C PRO A 659 -15.54 -22.46 13.36
N GLU A 660 -15.35 -21.35 14.05
CA GLU A 660 -15.68 -20.01 13.56
C GLU A 660 -14.44 -19.42 12.89
N PHE A 661 -14.51 -19.22 11.57
CA PHE A 661 -13.41 -18.63 10.80
C PHE A 661 -13.55 -17.12 10.84
N ARG A 662 -12.80 -16.47 11.73
CA ARG A 662 -12.82 -15.01 11.87
C ARG A 662 -11.95 -14.36 10.82
N ASP A 663 -12.38 -13.21 10.33
CA ASP A 663 -11.58 -12.32 9.50
C ASP A 663 -11.12 -11.08 10.30
N THR A 664 -10.16 -10.35 9.75
CA THR A 664 -9.65 -9.10 10.31
C THR A 664 -10.57 -7.95 9.94
N ILE A 665 -11.38 -7.52 10.91
CA ILE A 665 -12.29 -6.38 10.75
C ILE A 665 -11.52 -5.10 10.41
N GLY A 666 -12.07 -4.31 9.49
CA GLY A 666 -11.50 -3.04 9.05
C GLY A 666 -10.42 -3.18 7.98
N ASP A 667 -10.24 -4.37 7.41
CA ASP A 667 -9.29 -4.59 6.32
C ASP A 667 -9.82 -4.18 4.94
N VAL A 668 -11.09 -3.76 4.85
CA VAL A 668 -11.72 -3.23 3.63
C VAL A 668 -11.60 -1.71 3.46
N GLU A 669 -10.73 -1.05 4.22
CA GLU A 669 -10.52 0.41 4.13
C GLU A 669 -10.22 0.84 2.68
N PHE A 670 -10.81 1.97 2.27
CA PHE A 670 -10.59 2.54 0.97
C PHE A 670 -9.19 3.14 0.88
N ARG A 671 -8.67 3.23 -0.34
CA ARG A 671 -7.37 3.83 -0.61
C ARG A 671 -7.57 5.02 -1.52
N ASN A 672 -6.92 6.12 -1.18
CA ASN A 672 -6.79 7.27 -2.07
C ASN A 672 -5.43 7.94 -1.84
N GLU A 673 -4.37 7.28 -2.30
CA GLU A 673 -2.99 7.66 -2.00
C GLU A 673 -2.19 7.89 -3.29
N PRO A 674 -1.39 8.97 -3.38
CA PRO A 674 -0.50 9.12 -4.51
C PRO A 674 0.62 8.07 -4.44
N SER A 675 1.01 7.62 -5.62
CA SER A 675 2.16 6.75 -5.83
C SER A 675 3.47 7.52 -5.55
N TYR A 676 4.58 6.81 -5.56
CA TYR A 676 5.92 7.40 -5.62
C TYR A 676 6.05 8.37 -6.81
N ASP A 677 5.50 7.99 -7.96
CA ASP A 677 5.27 8.90 -9.08
C ASP A 677 3.98 9.70 -8.84
N LEU A 678 4.09 11.00 -8.62
CA LEU A 678 2.94 11.86 -8.29
C LEU A 678 1.93 12.02 -9.43
N GLU A 679 2.28 11.60 -10.65
CA GLU A 679 1.31 11.52 -11.74
C GLU A 679 0.32 10.35 -11.55
N ILE A 680 0.65 9.39 -10.68
CA ILE A 680 -0.14 8.18 -10.43
C ILE A 680 -0.77 8.26 -9.04
N ARG A 681 -2.06 7.90 -8.95
CA ARG A 681 -2.81 7.80 -7.69
C ARG A 681 -3.53 6.46 -7.61
N TYR A 682 -3.42 5.81 -6.46
CA TYR A 682 -4.13 4.57 -6.16
C TYR A 682 -5.46 4.90 -5.49
N ILE A 683 -6.54 4.74 -6.26
CA ILE A 683 -7.92 4.87 -5.77
C ILE A 683 -8.54 3.47 -5.72
N ASN A 684 -8.97 3.04 -4.55
CA ASN A 684 -9.68 1.78 -4.35
C ASN A 684 -10.83 1.98 -3.36
N ASN A 685 -12.06 1.82 -3.83
CA ASN A 685 -13.29 1.93 -3.05
C ASN A 685 -14.12 0.63 -3.06
N SER A 686 -13.50 -0.49 -3.46
CA SER A 686 -14.19 -1.78 -3.67
C SER A 686 -14.60 -2.49 -2.38
N GLY A 687 -14.05 -2.06 -1.24
CA GLY A 687 -14.26 -2.61 0.10
C GLY A 687 -15.66 -2.35 0.68
N ARG A 688 -16.69 -2.93 0.06
CA ARG A 688 -18.11 -2.66 0.39
C ARG A 688 -18.67 -3.50 1.54
N ASN A 689 -18.14 -4.69 1.76
CA ASN A 689 -18.65 -5.66 2.74
C ASN A 689 -17.47 -6.21 3.55
N ASP A 690 -17.26 -5.63 4.73
CA ASP A 690 -16.27 -6.10 5.72
C ASP A 690 -16.75 -7.40 6.35
N PHE A 691 -15.96 -8.47 6.27
CA PHE A 691 -16.31 -9.78 6.80
C PHE A 691 -15.92 -9.87 8.29
N ASP A 692 -16.84 -10.38 9.11
CA ASP A 692 -16.60 -10.60 10.54
C ASP A 692 -16.14 -12.05 10.76
N TYR A 693 -16.98 -13.00 10.36
CA TYR A 693 -16.64 -14.42 10.40
C TYR A 693 -17.48 -15.25 9.43
N ALA A 694 -16.99 -16.44 9.13
CA ALA A 694 -17.70 -17.50 8.44
C ALA A 694 -17.85 -18.78 9.29
N LYS A 695 -18.91 -19.55 9.03
CA LYS A 695 -19.16 -20.88 9.58
C LYS A 695 -19.64 -21.84 8.49
N VAL A 696 -19.29 -23.11 8.65
CA VAL A 696 -19.67 -24.18 7.71
C VAL A 696 -20.28 -25.35 8.46
N SER A 697 -21.42 -25.81 7.95
CA SER A 697 -22.12 -27.00 8.43
C SER A 697 -22.45 -27.91 7.25
N GLN A 698 -22.73 -29.18 7.50
CA GLN A 698 -23.17 -30.10 6.46
C GLN A 698 -24.15 -31.16 6.99
N ASP A 699 -24.89 -31.77 6.07
CA ASP A 699 -25.59 -33.03 6.27
C ASP A 699 -25.18 -34.07 5.21
N ASP A 700 -25.98 -35.11 4.99
CA ASP A 700 -25.68 -36.17 4.03
C ASP A 700 -25.79 -35.70 2.56
N ASP A 701 -26.46 -34.58 2.30
CA ASP A 701 -26.84 -34.10 0.96
C ASP A 701 -26.32 -32.69 0.64
N PHE A 702 -26.11 -31.82 1.64
CA PHE A 702 -25.78 -30.40 1.47
C PHE A 702 -24.64 -29.92 2.36
N VAL A 703 -23.92 -28.90 1.87
CA VAL A 703 -23.02 -28.05 2.65
C VAL A 703 -23.66 -26.67 2.78
N TYR A 704 -23.68 -26.15 4.00
CA TYR A 704 -24.30 -24.89 4.38
C TYR A 704 -23.22 -23.91 4.80
N PHE A 705 -23.37 -22.65 4.37
CA PHE A 705 -22.43 -21.56 4.68
C PHE A 705 -23.17 -20.42 5.36
N LEU A 706 -22.56 -19.86 6.40
CA LEU A 706 -22.94 -18.59 7.00
C LEU A 706 -21.73 -17.66 6.90
N VAL A 707 -21.95 -16.47 6.35
CA VAL A 707 -20.98 -15.37 6.41
C VAL A 707 -21.68 -14.21 7.12
N LYS A 708 -21.03 -13.66 8.13
CA LYS A 708 -21.47 -12.44 8.81
C LYS A 708 -20.59 -11.29 8.37
N THR A 709 -21.21 -10.18 8.02
CA THR A 709 -20.55 -8.90 7.74
C THR A 709 -20.66 -7.96 8.93
N VAL A 710 -19.72 -7.02 9.06
CA VAL A 710 -19.71 -6.00 10.12
C VAL A 710 -20.89 -5.04 9.99
N ASN A 711 -21.13 -4.59 8.75
CA ASN A 711 -22.24 -3.72 8.37
C ASN A 711 -23.29 -4.49 7.56
N PRO A 712 -24.53 -3.98 7.41
CA PRO A 712 -25.52 -4.57 6.51
C PRO A 712 -24.94 -4.78 5.10
N ILE A 713 -25.26 -5.93 4.50
CA ILE A 713 -24.72 -6.30 3.18
C ILE A 713 -25.18 -5.29 2.13
N VAL A 714 -24.21 -4.74 1.41
CA VAL A 714 -24.45 -3.97 0.20
C VAL A 714 -24.45 -4.93 -1.00
N VAL A 715 -25.59 -5.01 -1.67
CA VAL A 715 -25.81 -5.85 -2.85
C VAL A 715 -25.24 -5.16 -4.10
N SER A 716 -24.68 -5.94 -5.02
CA SER A 716 -24.23 -5.46 -6.34
C SER A 716 -24.84 -6.33 -7.43
N ASP A 717 -25.22 -5.73 -8.56
CA ASP A 717 -25.79 -6.44 -9.72
C ASP A 717 -24.72 -7.10 -10.63
N GLY A 718 -23.45 -7.04 -10.24
CA GLY A 718 -22.35 -7.67 -10.99
C GLY A 718 -22.42 -9.20 -10.98
N THR A 719 -21.69 -9.87 -11.86
CA THR A 719 -21.55 -11.34 -11.81
C THR A 719 -20.47 -11.81 -10.83
N ASP A 720 -19.63 -10.90 -10.35
CA ASP A 720 -18.39 -11.22 -9.63
C ASP A 720 -18.41 -10.67 -8.19
N TRP A 721 -19.57 -10.72 -7.52
CA TRP A 721 -19.73 -10.20 -6.16
C TRP A 721 -20.06 -11.32 -5.16
N MET A 722 -19.30 -11.39 -4.05
CA MET A 722 -19.43 -12.42 -3.01
C MET A 722 -19.28 -13.85 -3.52
N ASN A 723 -18.23 -14.10 -4.31
CA ASN A 723 -17.89 -15.44 -4.80
C ASN A 723 -17.45 -16.36 -3.65
N LEU A 724 -17.86 -17.63 -3.70
CA LEU A 724 -17.44 -18.66 -2.76
C LEU A 724 -16.64 -19.72 -3.52
N TYR A 725 -15.33 -19.68 -3.34
CA TYR A 725 -14.42 -20.65 -3.96
C TYR A 725 -14.37 -21.93 -3.12
N ILE A 726 -14.66 -23.08 -3.75
CA ILE A 726 -14.68 -24.39 -3.07
C ILE A 726 -13.72 -25.33 -3.81
N ASP A 727 -12.67 -25.74 -3.12
CA ASP A 727 -11.81 -26.86 -3.49
C ASP A 727 -12.29 -28.11 -2.74
N LEU A 728 -12.98 -29.01 -3.45
CA LEU A 728 -13.65 -30.17 -2.86
C LEU A 728 -12.72 -31.40 -2.86
N ASP A 729 -11.84 -31.52 -3.85
CA ASP A 729 -10.94 -32.67 -4.01
C ASP A 729 -9.52 -32.44 -3.48
N GLN A 730 -9.24 -31.21 -3.00
CA GLN A 730 -7.95 -30.76 -2.49
C GLN A 730 -6.83 -30.91 -3.51
N SER A 731 -7.15 -30.68 -4.79
CA SER A 731 -6.22 -30.85 -5.90
C SER A 731 -6.06 -29.56 -6.68
N HIS A 732 -4.85 -29.00 -6.65
CA HIS A 732 -4.48 -27.89 -7.53
C HIS A 732 -4.53 -28.26 -9.04
N GLU A 733 -4.62 -29.55 -9.39
CA GLU A 733 -4.71 -30.00 -10.78
C GLU A 733 -6.12 -29.90 -11.37
N THR A 734 -7.13 -29.65 -10.54
CA THR A 734 -8.54 -29.56 -10.91
C THR A 734 -9.09 -28.14 -10.69
N GLY A 735 -10.15 -27.79 -11.42
CA GLY A 735 -10.75 -26.47 -11.30
C GLY A 735 -9.87 -25.31 -11.79
N TRP A 736 -10.22 -24.09 -11.38
CA TRP A 736 -9.40 -22.89 -11.60
C TRP A 736 -8.59 -22.61 -10.33
N GLU A 737 -7.26 -22.65 -10.42
CA GLU A 737 -6.33 -22.53 -9.26
C GLU A 737 -6.64 -23.53 -8.12
N GLY A 738 -7.15 -24.72 -8.45
CA GLY A 738 -7.57 -25.74 -7.48
C GLY A 738 -9.05 -25.68 -7.07
N TYR A 739 -9.79 -24.63 -7.43
CA TYR A 739 -11.19 -24.50 -7.02
C TYR A 739 -12.15 -25.13 -8.03
N ASP A 740 -12.89 -26.15 -7.59
CA ASP A 740 -13.90 -26.87 -8.36
C ASP A 740 -15.16 -26.04 -8.63
N TYR A 741 -15.50 -25.13 -7.72
CA TYR A 741 -16.70 -24.28 -7.78
C TYR A 741 -16.38 -22.83 -7.42
N VAL A 742 -17.14 -21.89 -8.02
CA VAL A 742 -17.11 -20.44 -7.78
C VAL A 742 -18.53 -19.93 -7.54
#